data_AF-A0A964L7Z6-F1
#
_entry.id   AF-A0A964L7Z6-F1
#
_cell.length_a   1.000
_cell.length_b   1.000
_cell.length_c   1.000
_cell.angle_alpha   90.00
_cell.angle_beta   90.00
_cell.angle_gamma   90.00
#
_symmetry.space_group_name_H-M   'P 1'
#
loop_
_entity.id
_entity.type
_entity.pdbx_description
1 polymer ?
#
loop_
_entity_poly.entity_id
_entity_poly.type
_entity_poly.pdbx_seq_one_letter_code
_entity_poly.pdbx_strand_id
1 'polypeptide(L)'
;MRPSVETGGAVRRPCHNIRPIHTMKYLLQSLFMLVAVVILGSAGCSRPPKVAEIKNGAKPDRPTNVFQRVLDGFRYPDNPRGSDDWTRFRDGIRQLDNHFAQAEILDRIGKSAAGQRKFLESELGLSAAELSEIEATSFRTADAHYLDECFLLKEAAQSLDVRDLPAADQANLYFQWVMRNILPHEQGDSNTPPGFTLRRGFGSSMERAMVFLALLRQAQIEGCVVVVPDSVPLQFLVGVHDAKASSLRLFDTRLGLPVLNKNKGIATFHEALADPSLLEPSKITPEQVKKLEPWIVCPIYALAPRLFELQRGFSPFVSLTLHLNAGDLHKEIAKAAGMPVKAWKVDIEFASPGSEEHKAVNSPARWLRAFLPKEEGGSDETKRAAIFYQSRLPFPSVMANYTQINMTELLLPAPVFRSLQNLTKLVFDKYELQTREMLLRSRHDALSRRHERIQVFVRHESLLGLLRDETFAKERGEWQEKLNTDFANLVADPKMQAQAQQVAAIWTQDVFIRFLLDVENEKQLDHADRTSVMTKILAVGMRDYFDGELPRVRAMANHEKAAHAQAILTASAKQPAAAKERAREAWEIAAGSWGNLYLDRISLFGLIDQHHKSVRERRKSATVNEELHTQVSLLEKVHLDVHKYFQARLRLAECRAALEGPNSARIYLEQSRTEIDALEKKGILKADVQSFSDRLRASQNAQAIFQPRLDLLARDWTPTGSYFWLKKELDARLNRLPKN
;
A
#
# COMPACT_ATOMS: atom_id res chain seq x y z
N MET A 1 -50.90 45.87 40.64
CA MET A 1 -50.34 44.82 41.52
C MET A 1 -50.56 43.47 40.84
N ARG A 2 -49.49 42.65 40.73
CA ARG A 2 -49.43 41.25 40.22
C ARG A 2 -49.52 41.06 38.68
N PRO A 3 -48.87 39.99 38.14
CA PRO A 3 -47.71 40.18 37.28
C PRO A 3 -47.90 39.65 35.83
N SER A 4 -47.04 40.15 34.95
CA SER A 4 -46.86 39.71 33.56
C SER A 4 -46.01 38.44 33.48
N VAL A 5 -46.51 37.48 32.71
CA VAL A 5 -45.94 36.16 32.43
C VAL A 5 -44.81 36.26 31.41
N GLU A 6 -43.68 35.61 31.69
CA GLU A 6 -42.58 35.35 30.78
C GLU A 6 -42.98 34.32 29.70
N THR A 7 -42.69 34.61 28.44
CA THR A 7 -42.64 33.59 27.38
C THR A 7 -41.30 33.67 26.66
N GLY A 8 -40.58 32.55 26.69
CA GLY A 8 -39.20 32.40 26.22
C GLY A 8 -39.00 32.65 24.74
N GLY A 9 -37.89 33.31 24.42
CA GLY A 9 -37.39 33.50 23.07
C GLY A 9 -36.72 32.23 22.53
N ALA A 10 -37.31 31.65 21.50
CA ALA A 10 -36.70 30.62 20.69
C ALA A 10 -35.67 31.23 19.72
N VAL A 11 -34.42 30.78 19.80
CA VAL A 11 -33.35 31.09 18.84
C VAL A 11 -33.68 30.45 17.49
N ARG A 12 -34.03 31.26 16.49
CA ARG A 12 -34.22 30.82 15.10
C ARG A 12 -32.85 30.48 14.47
N ARG A 13 -32.69 29.22 14.06
CA ARG A 13 -31.63 28.81 13.11
C ARG A 13 -31.97 29.34 11.70
N PRO A 14 -30.98 29.73 10.88
CA PRO A 14 -31.24 30.15 9.51
C PRO A 14 -31.60 28.94 8.65
N CYS A 15 -32.80 28.96 8.07
CA CYS A 15 -33.17 28.04 6.99
C CYS A 15 -32.36 28.40 5.74
N HIS A 16 -31.47 27.50 5.30
CA HIS A 16 -30.89 27.59 3.97
C HIS A 16 -31.97 27.31 2.93
N ASN A 17 -32.19 28.31 2.06
CA ASN A 17 -33.00 28.20 0.84
C ASN A 17 -32.43 27.09 -0.05
N ILE A 18 -33.13 25.95 -0.08
CA ILE A 18 -32.96 24.92 -1.10
C ILE A 18 -33.60 25.47 -2.37
N ARG A 19 -32.78 25.86 -3.36
CA ARG A 19 -33.27 26.17 -4.71
C ARG A 19 -33.80 24.87 -5.34
N PRO A 20 -34.90 24.90 -6.10
CA PRO A 20 -35.39 23.74 -6.83
C PRO A 20 -34.40 23.42 -7.96
N ILE A 21 -33.69 22.31 -7.84
CA ILE A 21 -32.73 21.80 -8.81
C ILE A 21 -33.51 21.15 -9.97
N HIS A 22 -33.01 21.36 -11.19
CA HIS A 22 -33.43 20.76 -12.46
C HIS A 22 -33.31 19.21 -12.49
N THR A 23 -33.99 18.48 -11.61
CA THR A 23 -33.85 17.03 -11.44
C THR A 23 -34.42 16.20 -12.60
N MET A 24 -35.38 16.74 -13.37
CA MET A 24 -36.06 15.96 -14.41
C MET A 24 -35.24 15.79 -15.70
N LYS A 25 -34.37 16.75 -16.05
CA LYS A 25 -33.47 16.62 -17.22
C LYS A 25 -32.33 15.64 -16.96
N TYR A 26 -31.78 15.63 -15.74
CA TYR A 26 -30.72 14.69 -15.37
C TYR A 26 -31.24 13.25 -15.21
N LEU A 27 -32.48 13.04 -14.74
CA LEU A 27 -33.09 11.71 -14.71
C LEU A 27 -33.29 11.12 -16.11
N LEU A 28 -33.73 11.92 -17.08
CA LEU A 28 -33.87 11.49 -18.48
C LEU A 28 -32.52 11.27 -19.17
N GLN A 29 -31.50 12.09 -18.90
CA GLN A 29 -30.13 11.87 -19.40
C GLN A 29 -29.47 10.64 -18.77
N SER A 30 -29.73 10.38 -17.49
CA SER A 30 -29.24 9.19 -16.78
C SER A 30 -29.90 7.92 -17.31
N LEU A 31 -31.21 7.97 -17.61
CA LEU A 31 -31.94 6.85 -18.20
C LEU A 31 -31.47 6.56 -19.64
N PHE A 32 -31.17 7.59 -20.43
CA PHE A 32 -30.63 7.43 -21.80
C PHE A 32 -29.20 6.88 -21.79
N MET A 33 -28.35 7.31 -20.85
CA MET A 33 -27.01 6.72 -20.65
C MET A 33 -27.09 5.26 -20.19
N LEU A 34 -28.04 4.92 -19.32
CA LEU A 34 -28.25 3.53 -18.86
C LEU A 34 -28.68 2.63 -20.03
N VAL A 35 -29.59 3.10 -20.90
CA VAL A 35 -30.04 2.36 -22.08
C VAL A 35 -28.94 2.27 -23.15
N ALA A 36 -28.13 3.32 -23.36
CA ALA A 36 -27.00 3.28 -24.28
C ALA A 36 -25.88 2.31 -23.82
N VAL A 37 -25.63 2.21 -22.51
CA VAL A 37 -24.68 1.24 -21.94
C VAL A 37 -25.19 -0.20 -22.04
N VAL A 38 -26.50 -0.43 -21.93
CA VAL A 38 -27.10 -1.76 -22.14
C VAL A 38 -27.09 -2.17 -23.62
N ILE A 39 -27.32 -1.24 -24.55
CA ILE A 39 -27.35 -1.53 -26.00
C ILE A 39 -25.93 -1.68 -26.58
N LEU A 40 -24.95 -0.92 -26.09
CA LEU A 40 -23.53 -1.08 -26.49
C LEU A 40 -22.84 -2.26 -25.80
N GLY A 41 -23.38 -2.76 -24.67
CA GLY A 41 -22.91 -3.98 -24.00
C GLY A 41 -23.29 -5.29 -24.69
N SER A 42 -24.22 -5.28 -25.64
CA SER A 42 -24.72 -6.49 -26.33
C SER A 42 -24.04 -6.82 -27.68
N ALA A 43 -23.05 -6.03 -28.13
CA ALA A 43 -22.34 -6.27 -29.40
C ALA A 43 -20.87 -6.75 -29.22
N GLY A 44 -20.45 -7.03 -27.99
CA GLY A 44 -19.17 -7.68 -27.71
C GLY A 44 -19.32 -9.20 -27.68
N CYS A 45 -19.23 -9.87 -28.84
CA CYS A 45 -19.12 -11.33 -28.95
C CYS A 45 -17.83 -11.83 -28.27
N SER A 46 -17.83 -11.86 -26.94
CA SER A 46 -16.88 -12.61 -26.13
C SER A 46 -17.28 -14.07 -26.26
N ARG A 47 -16.76 -14.76 -27.28
CA ARG A 47 -16.76 -16.23 -27.25
C ARG A 47 -16.05 -16.60 -25.94
N PRO A 48 -16.70 -17.33 -25.01
CA PRO A 48 -16.00 -17.86 -23.85
C PRO A 48 -14.80 -18.66 -24.39
N PRO A 49 -13.60 -18.53 -23.80
CA PRO A 49 -12.47 -19.35 -24.21
C PRO A 49 -12.95 -20.81 -24.15
N LYS A 50 -12.91 -21.51 -25.30
CA LYS A 50 -13.11 -22.96 -25.31
C LYS A 50 -12.09 -23.52 -24.35
N VAL A 51 -12.56 -24.00 -23.20
CA VAL A 51 -11.76 -24.83 -22.30
C VAL A 51 -11.27 -25.97 -23.17
N ALA A 52 -9.98 -25.97 -23.48
CA ALA A 52 -9.39 -27.02 -24.29
C ALA A 52 -9.61 -28.32 -23.52
N GLU A 53 -10.39 -29.22 -24.11
CA GLU A 53 -10.49 -30.61 -23.66
C GLU A 53 -9.06 -31.14 -23.55
N ILE A 54 -8.61 -31.40 -22.32
CA ILE A 54 -7.28 -31.97 -22.06
C ILE A 54 -7.31 -33.39 -22.63
N LYS A 55 -6.88 -33.52 -23.89
CA LYS A 55 -6.63 -34.82 -24.49
C LYS A 55 -5.46 -35.45 -23.74
N ASN A 56 -5.76 -36.41 -22.88
CA ASN A 56 -4.83 -37.24 -22.10
C ASN A 56 -3.96 -38.16 -22.99
N GLY A 57 -3.25 -37.58 -23.95
CA GLY A 57 -2.41 -38.30 -24.92
C GLY A 57 -1.27 -37.46 -25.50
N ALA A 58 -0.91 -36.34 -24.87
CA ALA A 58 0.26 -35.57 -25.28
C ALA A 58 1.54 -36.39 -24.97
N LYS A 59 2.34 -36.65 -26.01
CA LYS A 59 3.71 -37.19 -25.88
C LYS A 59 4.47 -36.35 -24.85
N PRO A 60 5.38 -36.96 -24.05
CA PRO A 60 6.17 -36.20 -23.08
C PRO A 60 6.88 -35.06 -23.81
N ASP A 61 6.48 -33.83 -23.49
CA ASP A 61 7.11 -32.63 -24.03
C ASP A 61 8.62 -32.71 -23.78
N ARG A 62 9.41 -32.23 -24.74
CA ARG A 62 10.87 -32.11 -24.63
C ARG A 62 11.23 -31.61 -23.22
N PRO A 63 12.32 -32.10 -22.60
CA PRO A 63 12.65 -31.74 -21.23
C PRO A 63 12.67 -30.22 -21.09
N THR A 64 11.64 -29.68 -20.43
CA THR A 64 11.49 -28.25 -20.23
C THR A 64 12.71 -27.78 -19.46
N ASN A 65 13.39 -26.74 -19.97
CA ASN A 65 14.51 -26.12 -19.27
C ASN A 65 14.10 -25.85 -17.80
N VAL A 66 14.95 -26.25 -16.85
CA VAL A 66 14.63 -26.18 -15.41
C VAL A 66 14.24 -24.75 -14.97
N PHE A 67 14.87 -23.73 -15.56
CA PHE A 67 14.56 -22.33 -15.26
C PHE A 67 13.17 -21.92 -15.75
N GLN A 68 12.74 -22.39 -16.92
CA GLN A 68 11.38 -22.13 -17.42
C GLN A 68 10.33 -22.74 -16.48
N ARG A 69 10.55 -23.98 -16.01
CA ARG A 69 9.65 -24.64 -15.05
C ARG A 69 9.54 -23.85 -13.74
N VAL A 70 10.67 -23.36 -13.23
CA VAL A 70 10.69 -22.53 -12.02
C VAL A 70 9.95 -21.22 -12.24
N LEU A 71 10.16 -20.55 -13.39
CA LEU A 71 9.44 -19.33 -13.74
C LEU A 71 7.93 -19.54 -13.86
N ASP A 72 7.49 -20.69 -14.38
CA ASP A 72 6.07 -21.01 -14.45
C ASP A 72 5.44 -21.15 -13.05
N GLY A 73 6.20 -21.67 -12.07
CA GLY A 73 5.81 -21.70 -10.66
C GLY A 73 5.84 -20.34 -9.96
N PHE A 74 6.59 -19.37 -10.48
CA PHE A 74 6.68 -18.01 -9.92
C PHE A 74 5.57 -17.08 -10.39
N ARG A 75 4.84 -17.45 -11.45
CA ARG A 75 3.74 -16.63 -11.97
C ARG A 75 2.70 -16.41 -10.88
N TYR A 76 2.34 -15.14 -10.66
CA TYR A 76 1.25 -14.82 -9.75
C TYR A 76 -0.06 -15.46 -10.26
N PRO A 77 -0.70 -16.36 -9.50
CA PRO A 77 -1.96 -16.96 -9.93
C PRO A 77 -3.11 -15.95 -9.77
N ASP A 78 -4.23 -16.15 -10.47
CA ASP A 78 -5.41 -15.28 -10.31
C ASP A 78 -6.09 -15.42 -8.94
N ASN A 79 -5.80 -16.51 -8.22
CA ASN A 79 -6.25 -16.76 -6.87
C ASN A 79 -5.09 -17.30 -6.02
N PRO A 80 -4.15 -16.44 -5.58
CA PRO A 80 -3.10 -16.90 -4.69
C PRO A 80 -3.74 -17.33 -3.36
N ARG A 81 -3.16 -18.33 -2.71
CA ARG A 81 -3.49 -18.61 -1.31
C ARG A 81 -2.82 -17.54 -0.46
N GLY A 82 -3.50 -17.02 0.55
CA GLY A 82 -3.07 -15.83 1.32
C GLY A 82 -1.71 -15.95 2.03
N SER A 83 -1.13 -17.15 2.12
CA SER A 83 0.18 -17.44 2.72
C SER A 83 1.29 -17.75 1.72
N ASP A 84 1.00 -17.82 0.42
CA ASP A 84 1.84 -18.58 -0.53
C ASP A 84 2.77 -17.74 -1.40
N ASP A 85 2.81 -16.42 -1.20
CA ASP A 85 3.48 -15.55 -2.16
C ASP A 85 5.01 -15.70 -2.15
N TRP A 86 5.66 -15.80 -0.99
CA TRP A 86 7.11 -16.04 -0.94
C TRP A 86 7.47 -17.53 -0.93
N THR A 87 6.59 -18.39 -0.42
CA THR A 87 6.84 -19.83 -0.33
C THR A 87 6.93 -20.48 -1.71
N ARG A 88 6.16 -20.01 -2.71
CA ARG A 88 6.33 -20.44 -4.12
C ARG A 88 7.75 -20.15 -4.63
N PHE A 89 8.35 -19.02 -4.23
CA PHE A 89 9.72 -18.70 -4.61
C PHE A 89 10.70 -19.65 -3.96
N ARG A 90 10.54 -19.91 -2.65
CA ARG A 90 11.33 -20.90 -1.92
C ARG A 90 11.25 -22.30 -2.56
N ASP A 91 10.05 -22.73 -2.93
CA ASP A 91 9.86 -24.07 -3.48
C ASP A 91 10.35 -24.17 -4.93
N GLY A 92 10.29 -23.08 -5.71
CA GLY A 92 10.89 -23.04 -7.04
C GLY A 92 12.42 -22.98 -7.03
N ILE A 93 13.05 -22.18 -6.16
CA ILE A 93 14.53 -22.15 -6.07
C ILE A 93 15.12 -23.49 -5.60
N ARG A 94 14.42 -24.24 -4.75
CA ARG A 94 14.83 -25.62 -4.38
C ARG A 94 14.94 -26.56 -5.58
N GLN A 95 14.17 -26.32 -6.65
CA GLN A 95 14.30 -27.12 -7.88
C GLN A 95 15.60 -26.83 -8.65
N LEU A 96 16.30 -25.73 -8.31
CA LEU A 96 17.57 -25.33 -8.90
C LEU A 96 18.79 -25.83 -8.11
N ASP A 97 18.61 -26.43 -6.93
CA ASP A 97 19.73 -26.85 -6.06
C ASP A 97 20.73 -27.75 -6.81
N ASN A 98 20.24 -28.72 -7.59
CA ASN A 98 21.08 -29.60 -8.40
C ASN A 98 21.86 -28.86 -9.49
N HIS A 99 21.29 -27.79 -10.06
CA HIS A 99 21.96 -26.97 -11.07
C HIS A 99 23.06 -26.12 -10.41
N PHE A 100 22.78 -25.50 -9.27
CA PHE A 100 23.73 -24.66 -8.55
C PHE A 100 24.84 -25.45 -7.85
N ALA A 101 24.65 -26.76 -7.63
CA ALA A 101 25.68 -27.67 -7.13
C ALA A 101 26.73 -28.05 -8.19
N GLN A 102 26.54 -27.70 -9.47
CA GLN A 102 27.51 -28.02 -10.53
C GLN A 102 28.83 -27.25 -10.32
N ALA A 103 29.96 -27.95 -10.44
CA ALA A 103 31.30 -27.38 -10.18
C ALA A 103 31.58 -26.11 -11.00
N GLU A 104 31.14 -26.06 -12.25
CA GLU A 104 31.31 -24.90 -13.13
C GLU A 104 30.50 -23.68 -12.65
N ILE A 105 29.31 -23.89 -12.08
CA ILE A 105 28.49 -22.82 -11.49
C ILE A 105 29.14 -22.32 -10.20
N LEU A 106 29.59 -23.24 -9.34
CA LEU A 106 30.28 -22.90 -8.10
C LEU A 106 31.56 -22.08 -8.34
N ASP A 107 32.36 -22.45 -9.35
CA ASP A 107 33.55 -21.70 -9.75
C ASP A 107 33.23 -20.27 -10.18
N ARG A 108 32.17 -20.07 -10.99
CA ARG A 108 31.73 -18.72 -11.37
C ARG A 108 31.27 -17.88 -10.19
N ILE A 109 30.45 -18.45 -9.30
CA ILE A 109 29.99 -17.77 -8.08
C ILE A 109 31.19 -17.36 -7.22
N GLY A 110 32.14 -18.26 -7.00
CA GLY A 110 33.34 -18.01 -6.21
C GLY A 110 34.23 -16.91 -6.79
N LYS A 111 34.45 -16.90 -8.12
CA LYS A 111 35.23 -15.85 -8.80
C LYS A 111 34.56 -14.47 -8.67
N SER A 112 33.24 -14.41 -8.85
CA SER A 112 32.47 -13.17 -8.72
C SER A 112 32.53 -12.62 -7.29
N ALA A 113 32.35 -13.50 -6.29
CA ALA A 113 32.46 -13.16 -4.87
C ALA A 113 33.83 -12.53 -4.53
N ALA A 114 34.92 -13.19 -4.94
CA ALA A 114 36.28 -12.73 -4.67
C ALA A 114 36.56 -11.33 -5.26
N GLY A 115 36.01 -11.02 -6.43
CA GLY A 115 36.20 -9.74 -7.10
C GLY A 115 35.56 -8.54 -6.40
N GLN A 116 34.46 -8.76 -5.66
CA GLN A 116 33.72 -7.67 -4.99
C GLN A 116 34.05 -7.53 -3.50
N ARG A 117 34.57 -8.58 -2.85
CA ARG A 117 34.75 -8.65 -1.38
C ARG A 117 35.38 -7.40 -0.76
N LYS A 118 36.50 -6.93 -1.31
CA LYS A 118 37.22 -5.75 -0.77
C LYS A 118 36.34 -4.51 -0.76
N PHE A 119 35.57 -4.27 -1.83
CA PHE A 119 34.63 -3.15 -1.91
C PHE A 119 33.49 -3.33 -0.91
N LEU A 120 32.91 -4.54 -0.81
CA LEU A 120 31.83 -4.82 0.13
C LEU A 120 32.25 -4.61 1.60
N GLU A 121 33.46 -5.04 1.95
CA GLU A 121 34.00 -4.88 3.30
C GLU A 121 34.33 -3.42 3.62
N SER A 122 35.12 -2.75 2.76
CA SER A 122 35.60 -1.39 3.03
C SER A 122 34.57 -0.29 2.75
N GLU A 123 33.79 -0.41 1.67
CA GLU A 123 32.86 0.63 1.20
C GLU A 123 31.42 0.42 1.61
N LEU A 124 30.96 -0.80 1.90
CA LEU A 124 29.63 -1.04 2.46
C LEU A 124 29.64 -1.35 3.96
N GLY A 125 30.83 -1.55 4.55
CA GLY A 125 30.98 -1.86 5.97
C GLY A 125 30.23 -3.15 6.32
N LEU A 126 30.31 -4.18 5.47
CA LEU A 126 29.64 -5.45 5.73
C LEU A 126 30.44 -6.26 6.75
N SER A 127 29.74 -6.80 7.75
CA SER A 127 30.34 -7.69 8.74
C SER A 127 30.73 -9.03 8.12
N ALA A 128 31.60 -9.79 8.80
CA ALA A 128 31.98 -11.14 8.35
C ALA A 128 30.76 -12.07 8.16
N ALA A 129 29.74 -11.95 9.02
CA ALA A 129 28.52 -12.74 8.91
C ALA A 129 27.65 -12.35 7.70
N GLU A 130 27.69 -11.07 7.29
CA GLU A 130 26.98 -10.59 6.11
C GLU A 130 27.71 -10.93 4.82
N LEU A 131 29.04 -10.83 4.82
CA LEU A 131 29.87 -11.32 3.72
C LEU A 131 29.66 -12.82 3.51
N SER A 132 29.65 -13.62 4.58
CA SER A 132 29.33 -15.05 4.50
C SER A 132 27.92 -15.34 3.95
N GLU A 133 26.96 -14.44 4.17
CA GLU A 133 25.61 -14.57 3.62
C GLU A 133 25.57 -14.27 2.13
N ILE A 134 26.29 -13.23 1.69
CA ILE A 134 26.41 -12.83 0.27
C ILE A 134 27.17 -13.88 -0.53
N GLU A 135 28.27 -14.38 0.01
CA GLU A 135 29.19 -15.32 -0.64
C GLU A 135 28.69 -16.77 -0.62
N ALA A 136 27.56 -17.03 0.05
CA ALA A 136 26.94 -18.35 0.05
C ALA A 136 26.61 -18.80 -1.38
N THR A 137 27.02 -20.03 -1.71
CA THR A 137 26.83 -20.65 -3.02
C THR A 137 25.44 -21.27 -3.19
N SER A 138 24.78 -21.60 -2.08
CA SER A 138 23.40 -22.09 -2.05
C SER A 138 22.41 -20.96 -1.78
N PHE A 139 21.16 -21.15 -2.21
CA PHE A 139 20.08 -20.23 -1.85
C PHE A 139 19.82 -20.20 -0.34
N ARG A 140 19.40 -19.02 0.14
CA ARG A 140 19.04 -18.72 1.53
C ARG A 140 17.53 -18.50 1.62
N THR A 141 16.94 -18.69 2.79
CA THR A 141 15.50 -18.52 2.97
C THR A 141 15.03 -17.11 2.58
N ALA A 142 15.82 -16.09 2.94
CA ALA A 142 15.51 -14.70 2.63
C ALA A 142 15.59 -14.37 1.12
N ASP A 143 16.29 -15.19 0.30
CA ASP A 143 16.30 -15.00 -1.16
C ASP A 143 14.89 -15.13 -1.74
N ALA A 144 14.02 -15.97 -1.16
CA ALA A 144 12.65 -16.12 -1.60
C ALA A 144 11.82 -14.83 -1.42
N HIS A 145 12.01 -14.12 -0.32
CA HIS A 145 11.37 -12.82 -0.09
C HIS A 145 11.91 -11.73 -1.02
N TYR A 146 13.22 -11.74 -1.28
CA TYR A 146 13.83 -10.81 -2.23
C TYR A 146 13.35 -11.06 -3.67
N LEU A 147 13.22 -12.32 -4.08
CA LEU A 147 12.65 -12.69 -5.38
C LEU A 147 11.18 -12.25 -5.49
N ASP A 148 10.36 -12.47 -4.47
CA ASP A 148 8.98 -12.00 -4.46
C ASP A 148 8.88 -10.48 -4.65
N GLU A 149 9.73 -9.70 -3.96
CA GLU A 149 9.84 -8.26 -4.16
C GLU A 149 10.26 -7.89 -5.60
N CYS A 150 11.29 -8.55 -6.15
CA CYS A 150 11.77 -8.27 -7.51
C CYS A 150 10.70 -8.57 -8.57
N PHE A 151 9.97 -9.68 -8.44
CA PHE A 151 8.90 -10.03 -9.38
C PHE A 151 7.71 -9.07 -9.27
N LEU A 152 7.31 -8.67 -8.06
CA LEU A 152 6.27 -7.65 -7.86
C LEU A 152 6.66 -6.34 -8.56
N LEU A 153 7.87 -5.84 -8.31
CA LEU A 153 8.34 -4.57 -8.87
C LEU A 153 8.59 -4.66 -10.38
N LYS A 154 9.01 -5.81 -10.90
CA LYS A 154 9.11 -6.05 -12.33
C LYS A 154 7.75 -5.94 -13.00
N GLU A 155 6.73 -6.60 -12.45
CA GLU A 155 5.38 -6.56 -13.03
C GLU A 155 4.83 -5.13 -13.00
N ALA A 156 5.07 -4.37 -11.93
CA ALA A 156 4.77 -2.94 -11.86
C ALA A 156 5.56 -2.11 -12.89
N ALA A 157 6.84 -2.42 -13.14
CA ALA A 157 7.64 -1.71 -14.13
C ALA A 157 7.14 -1.97 -15.56
N GLN A 158 6.76 -3.22 -15.84
CA GLN A 158 6.21 -3.66 -17.12
C GLN A 158 4.83 -3.09 -17.39
N SER A 159 4.03 -2.87 -16.35
CA SER A 159 2.67 -2.38 -16.51
C SER A 159 2.55 -0.94 -16.96
N LEU A 160 3.61 -0.15 -16.91
CA LEU A 160 3.61 1.21 -17.46
C LEU A 160 3.95 1.25 -18.95
N ASP A 161 4.66 0.23 -19.44
CA ASP A 161 5.14 0.07 -20.83
C ASP A 161 5.83 1.32 -21.41
N VAL A 162 6.79 1.87 -20.65
CA VAL A 162 7.46 3.14 -20.96
C VAL A 162 8.88 2.98 -21.52
N ARG A 163 9.30 1.76 -21.85
CA ARG A 163 10.70 1.43 -22.18
C ARG A 163 11.29 2.21 -23.36
N ASP A 164 10.43 2.71 -24.26
CA ASP A 164 10.84 3.49 -25.43
C ASP A 164 11.08 4.99 -25.12
N LEU A 165 10.77 5.45 -23.90
CA LEU A 165 11.02 6.82 -23.48
C LEU A 165 12.48 7.04 -23.04
N PRO A 166 12.99 8.28 -23.04
CA PRO A 166 14.24 8.61 -22.36
C PRO A 166 14.22 8.21 -20.88
N ALA A 167 15.37 7.80 -20.33
CA ALA A 167 15.47 7.30 -18.96
C ALA A 167 14.92 8.28 -17.91
N ALA A 168 15.12 9.59 -18.09
CA ALA A 168 14.56 10.61 -17.21
C ALA A 168 13.00 10.64 -17.22
N ASP A 169 12.40 10.42 -18.39
CA ASP A 169 10.94 10.40 -18.56
C ASP A 169 10.36 9.09 -18.03
N GLN A 170 11.04 7.96 -18.26
CA GLN A 170 10.71 6.67 -17.62
C GLN A 170 10.71 6.81 -16.11
N ALA A 171 11.80 7.33 -15.55
CA ALA A 171 11.97 7.53 -14.12
C ALA A 171 10.87 8.43 -13.53
N ASN A 172 10.46 9.48 -14.26
CA ASN A 172 9.35 10.33 -13.82
C ASN A 172 8.02 9.59 -13.77
N LEU A 173 7.71 8.73 -14.74
CA LEU A 173 6.49 7.94 -14.74
C LEU A 173 6.50 6.87 -13.64
N TYR A 174 7.64 6.20 -13.44
CA TYR A 174 7.85 5.28 -12.31
C TYR A 174 7.71 5.99 -10.97
N PHE A 175 8.30 7.17 -10.83
CA PHE A 175 8.21 7.98 -9.62
C PHE A 175 6.76 8.35 -9.29
N GLN A 176 6.00 8.85 -10.28
CA GLN A 176 4.59 9.18 -10.10
C GLN A 176 3.76 7.95 -9.70
N TRP A 177 4.03 6.79 -10.31
CA TRP A 177 3.36 5.54 -9.94
C TRP A 177 3.62 5.16 -8.49
N VAL A 178 4.86 5.28 -8.00
CA VAL A 178 5.18 5.01 -6.57
C VAL A 178 4.44 5.99 -5.66
N MET A 179 4.42 7.29 -5.99
CA MET A 179 3.72 8.30 -5.17
C MET A 179 2.19 8.14 -5.15
N ARG A 180 1.61 7.55 -6.20
CA ARG A 180 0.19 7.17 -6.21
C ARG A 180 -0.10 5.93 -5.37
N ASN A 181 0.83 4.98 -5.37
CA ASN A 181 0.64 3.71 -4.68
C ASN A 181 1.10 3.73 -3.22
N ILE A 182 1.91 4.70 -2.80
CA ILE A 182 2.40 4.80 -1.43
C ILE A 182 2.10 6.19 -0.88
N LEU A 183 1.10 6.26 0.01
CA LEU A 183 0.77 7.49 0.73
C LEU A 183 1.94 7.95 1.63
N PRO A 184 2.25 9.25 1.68
CA PRO A 184 3.19 9.80 2.65
C PRO A 184 2.61 9.66 4.06
N HIS A 185 3.19 8.78 4.88
CA HIS A 185 2.78 8.60 6.26
C HIS A 185 3.97 8.13 7.11
N GLU A 186 4.41 8.98 8.04
CA GLU A 186 5.50 8.65 8.95
C GLU A 186 5.02 7.65 10.02
N GLN A 187 5.88 6.68 10.35
CA GLN A 187 5.55 5.60 11.29
C GLN A 187 6.68 5.31 12.27
N GLY A 188 6.34 4.64 13.37
CA GLY A 188 7.29 4.25 14.40
C GLY A 188 8.14 3.04 14.00
N ASP A 189 7.60 2.17 13.15
CA ASP A 189 8.30 1.05 12.53
C ASP A 189 9.01 1.50 11.24
N SER A 190 9.98 2.40 11.37
CA SER A 190 10.80 2.80 10.23
C SER A 190 11.52 1.58 9.61
N ASN A 191 11.93 1.70 8.34
CA ASN A 191 12.79 0.73 7.67
C ASN A 191 12.09 -0.54 7.20
N THR A 192 10.84 -0.41 6.73
CA THR A 192 10.13 -1.51 6.09
C THR A 192 10.71 -1.78 4.70
N PRO A 193 11.01 -3.04 4.32
CA PRO A 193 11.56 -3.34 3.00
C PRO A 193 10.63 -2.89 1.86
N PRO A 194 11.16 -2.61 0.65
CA PRO A 194 10.38 -2.04 -0.46
C PRO A 194 9.09 -2.80 -0.81
N GLY A 195 9.16 -4.12 -0.97
CA GLY A 195 8.02 -4.95 -1.33
C GLY A 195 6.93 -4.94 -0.25
N PHE A 196 7.33 -4.89 1.01
CA PHE A 196 6.41 -4.77 2.14
C PHE A 196 5.76 -3.38 2.17
N THR A 197 6.54 -2.30 2.06
CA THR A 197 6.03 -0.92 2.00
C THR A 197 5.00 -0.77 0.89
N LEU A 198 5.30 -1.27 -0.31
CA LEU A 198 4.41 -1.18 -1.46
C LEU A 198 3.07 -1.89 -1.21
N ARG A 199 3.11 -3.06 -0.57
CA ARG A 199 1.92 -3.85 -0.16
C ARG A 199 1.08 -3.18 0.92
N ARG A 200 1.71 -2.46 1.85
CA ARG A 200 1.04 -1.65 2.86
C ARG A 200 0.36 -0.43 2.25
N GLY A 201 0.96 0.15 1.21
CA GLY A 201 0.39 1.27 0.46
C GLY A 201 0.57 2.64 1.12
N PHE A 202 1.41 2.72 2.15
CA PHE A 202 1.83 3.95 2.80
C PHE A 202 3.19 3.75 3.47
N GLY A 203 3.91 4.85 3.66
CA GLY A 203 5.22 4.85 4.31
C GLY A 203 5.88 6.22 4.34
N SER A 204 7.01 6.29 5.06
CA SER A 204 7.86 7.48 5.20
C SER A 204 8.44 7.93 3.85
N SER A 205 9.03 9.13 3.81
CA SER A 205 9.75 9.55 2.59
C SER A 205 10.92 8.62 2.22
N MET A 206 11.53 7.95 3.20
CA MET A 206 12.64 7.02 2.97
C MET A 206 12.14 5.71 2.36
N GLU A 207 11.08 5.13 2.91
CA GLU A 207 10.49 3.89 2.37
C GLU A 207 10.00 4.11 0.93
N ARG A 208 9.39 5.27 0.63
CA ARG A 208 9.03 5.66 -0.74
C ARG A 208 10.26 5.77 -1.66
N ALA A 209 11.36 6.32 -1.17
CA ALA A 209 12.62 6.37 -1.93
C ALA A 209 13.17 4.98 -2.23
N MET A 210 13.13 4.06 -1.26
CA MET A 210 13.63 2.71 -1.45
C MET A 210 12.77 1.91 -2.43
N VAL A 211 11.45 2.09 -2.40
CA VAL A 211 10.56 1.51 -3.42
C VAL A 211 10.86 2.08 -4.80
N PHE A 212 11.07 3.39 -4.90
CA PHE A 212 11.40 4.02 -6.18
C PHE A 212 12.72 3.50 -6.76
N LEU A 213 13.80 3.43 -5.97
CA LEU A 213 15.08 2.86 -6.39
C LEU A 213 14.95 1.38 -6.78
N ALA A 214 14.18 0.59 -6.03
CA ALA A 214 13.97 -0.82 -6.34
C ALA A 214 13.17 -1.01 -7.65
N LEU A 215 12.19 -0.14 -7.92
CA LEU A 215 11.44 -0.13 -9.18
C LEU A 215 12.33 0.26 -10.37
N LEU A 216 13.16 1.30 -10.23
CA LEU A 216 14.11 1.73 -11.27
C LEU A 216 15.08 0.60 -11.65
N ARG A 217 15.57 -0.17 -10.67
CA ARG A 217 16.44 -1.34 -10.93
C ARG A 217 15.77 -2.38 -11.83
N GLN A 218 14.47 -2.65 -11.63
CA GLN A 218 13.72 -3.56 -12.49
C GLN A 218 13.49 -2.99 -13.90
N ALA A 219 13.54 -1.66 -14.04
CA ALA A 219 13.56 -0.96 -15.32
C ALA A 219 14.98 -0.78 -15.90
N GLN A 220 16.02 -1.35 -15.26
CA GLN A 220 17.43 -1.18 -15.65
C GLN A 220 17.88 0.29 -15.67
N ILE A 221 17.32 1.09 -14.77
CA ILE A 221 17.72 2.48 -14.52
C ILE A 221 18.38 2.53 -13.15
N GLU A 222 19.60 3.05 -13.11
CA GLU A 222 20.35 3.18 -11.87
C GLU A 222 20.06 4.49 -11.14
N GLY A 223 20.26 4.49 -9.83
CA GLY A 223 20.03 5.66 -8.99
C GLY A 223 20.68 5.57 -7.63
N CYS A 224 20.67 6.70 -6.93
CA CYS A 224 21.23 6.86 -5.59
C CYS A 224 20.34 7.77 -4.75
N VAL A 225 20.63 7.86 -3.45
CA VAL A 225 20.06 8.91 -2.60
C VAL A 225 21.04 10.08 -2.58
N VAL A 226 20.56 11.31 -2.59
CA VAL A 226 21.39 12.52 -2.40
C VAL A 226 21.08 13.07 -1.02
N VAL A 227 22.02 12.97 -0.09
CA VAL A 227 21.82 13.14 1.35
C VAL A 227 22.43 14.45 1.83
N VAL A 228 21.83 15.07 2.86
CA VAL A 228 22.44 16.12 3.69
C VAL A 228 22.91 15.48 5.01
N PRO A 229 24.18 15.07 5.16
CA PRO A 229 24.61 14.16 6.23
C PRO A 229 24.31 14.64 7.66
N ASP A 230 24.46 15.94 7.91
CA ASP A 230 24.33 16.53 9.26
C ASP A 230 22.89 16.98 9.60
N SER A 231 21.91 16.65 8.77
CA SER A 231 20.53 17.11 8.98
C SER A 231 19.76 16.20 9.93
N VAL A 232 18.98 16.80 10.83
CA VAL A 232 18.11 16.08 11.77
C VAL A 232 16.68 16.66 11.67
N PRO A 233 15.68 15.87 11.24
CA PRO A 233 15.83 14.53 10.66
C PRO A 233 16.61 14.58 9.35
N LEU A 234 17.11 13.41 8.91
CA LEU A 234 17.86 13.29 7.67
C LEU A 234 17.04 13.81 6.48
N GLN A 235 17.59 14.80 5.80
CA GLN A 235 17.08 15.35 4.55
C GLN A 235 17.80 14.71 3.38
N PHE A 236 17.03 14.38 2.35
CA PHE A 236 17.56 13.74 1.16
C PHE A 236 16.60 13.89 -0.03
N LEU A 237 17.15 13.62 -1.22
CA LEU A 237 16.45 13.48 -2.50
C LEU A 237 16.84 12.14 -3.13
N VAL A 238 16.17 11.73 -4.19
CA VAL A 238 16.61 10.61 -5.04
C VAL A 238 17.26 11.17 -6.31
N GLY A 239 18.48 10.73 -6.61
CA GLY A 239 19.20 11.02 -7.84
C GLY A 239 19.08 9.84 -8.80
N VAL A 240 18.56 10.07 -10.01
CA VAL A 240 18.44 9.04 -11.04
C VAL A 240 19.47 9.27 -12.13
N HIS A 241 20.22 8.22 -12.47
CA HIS A 241 21.28 8.29 -13.46
C HIS A 241 20.71 8.38 -14.89
N ASP A 242 20.92 9.53 -15.53
CA ASP A 242 20.68 9.73 -16.95
C ASP A 242 21.97 9.38 -17.71
N ALA A 243 22.11 8.11 -18.11
CA ALA A 243 23.32 7.59 -18.76
C ALA A 243 23.70 8.35 -20.03
N LYS A 244 22.73 8.89 -20.78
CA LYS A 244 22.98 9.65 -22.01
C LYS A 244 23.57 11.02 -21.71
N ALA A 245 23.05 11.70 -20.68
CA ALA A 245 23.55 13.00 -20.25
C ALA A 245 24.72 12.91 -19.25
N SER A 246 25.04 11.70 -18.75
CA SER A 246 26.00 11.47 -17.66
C SER A 246 25.73 12.39 -16.47
N SER A 247 24.47 12.48 -16.04
CA SER A 247 24.02 13.37 -14.96
C SER A 247 23.00 12.69 -14.03
N LEU A 248 22.80 13.24 -12.83
CA LEU A 248 21.79 12.78 -11.89
C LEU A 248 20.56 13.69 -11.90
N ARG A 249 19.37 13.14 -12.19
CA ARG A 249 18.07 13.83 -12.15
C ARG A 249 17.44 13.73 -10.77
N LEU A 250 16.95 14.83 -10.21
CA LEU A 250 16.53 14.88 -8.80
C LEU A 250 15.01 14.73 -8.62
N PHE A 251 14.64 13.88 -7.65
CA PHE A 251 13.26 13.62 -7.24
C PHE A 251 13.11 13.80 -5.73
N ASP A 252 12.08 14.56 -5.33
CA ASP A 252 11.73 14.75 -3.93
C ASP A 252 10.63 13.77 -3.55
N THR A 253 11.03 12.66 -2.94
CA THR A 253 10.09 11.64 -2.48
C THR A 253 9.19 12.20 -1.40
N ARG A 254 9.61 13.16 -0.57
CA ARG A 254 8.80 13.74 0.49
C ARG A 254 7.61 14.52 -0.06
N LEU A 255 7.86 15.42 -1.02
CA LEU A 255 6.82 16.17 -1.74
C LEU A 255 6.08 15.32 -2.78
N GLY A 256 6.60 14.14 -3.13
CA GLY A 256 6.05 13.32 -4.19
C GLY A 256 6.14 13.97 -5.58
N LEU A 257 7.18 14.77 -5.82
CA LEU A 257 7.36 15.55 -7.05
C LEU A 257 8.82 15.53 -7.55
N PRO A 258 9.08 15.55 -8.88
CA PRO A 258 10.43 15.80 -9.40
C PRO A 258 10.86 17.23 -9.06
N VAL A 259 12.16 17.46 -8.83
CA VAL A 259 12.72 18.82 -8.71
C VAL A 259 12.75 19.43 -10.11
N LEU A 260 12.19 20.62 -10.29
CA LEU A 260 12.11 21.26 -11.60
C LEU A 260 13.16 22.36 -11.72
N ASN A 261 13.80 22.47 -12.89
CA ASN A 261 14.64 23.61 -13.23
C ASN A 261 13.78 24.77 -13.78
N LYS A 262 14.44 25.89 -14.14
CA LYS A 262 13.78 27.09 -14.70
C LYS A 262 13.00 26.80 -15.99
N ASN A 263 13.41 25.78 -16.75
CA ASN A 263 12.77 25.37 -17.99
C ASN A 263 11.62 24.36 -17.77
N LYS A 264 11.24 24.11 -16.51
CA LYS A 264 10.23 23.10 -16.12
C LYS A 264 10.64 21.66 -16.45
N GLY A 265 11.89 21.42 -16.85
CA GLY A 265 12.47 20.08 -16.95
C GLY A 265 12.92 19.57 -15.58
N ILE A 266 13.23 18.29 -15.47
CA ILE A 266 13.73 17.70 -14.22
C ILE A 266 15.16 18.20 -13.99
N ALA A 267 15.36 18.90 -12.87
CA ALA A 267 16.64 19.46 -12.49
C ALA A 267 17.68 18.36 -12.28
N THR A 268 18.89 18.64 -12.74
CA THR A 268 20.07 17.84 -12.47
C THR A 268 20.69 18.20 -11.13
N PHE A 269 21.49 17.30 -10.58
CA PHE A 269 22.28 17.54 -9.38
C PHE A 269 23.19 18.78 -9.52
N HIS A 270 23.85 18.95 -10.67
CA HIS A 270 24.67 20.12 -10.94
C HIS A 270 23.88 21.43 -11.02
N GLU A 271 22.68 21.42 -11.63
CA GLU A 271 21.81 22.60 -11.63
C GLU A 271 21.38 22.98 -10.21
N ALA A 272 21.09 22.00 -9.34
CA ALA A 272 20.73 22.26 -7.95
C ALA A 272 21.90 22.79 -7.11
N LEU A 273 23.13 22.34 -7.38
CA LEU A 273 24.34 22.90 -6.76
C LEU A 273 24.59 24.35 -7.22
N ALA A 274 24.34 24.65 -8.50
CA ALA A 274 24.51 25.98 -9.07
C ALA A 274 23.41 26.97 -8.66
N ASP A 275 22.18 26.48 -8.47
CA ASP A 275 21.02 27.26 -8.06
C ASP A 275 20.31 26.60 -6.87
N PRO A 276 20.77 26.86 -5.63
CA PRO A 276 20.17 26.28 -4.44
C PRO A 276 18.68 26.60 -4.24
N SER A 277 18.15 27.65 -4.88
CA SER A 277 16.73 28.01 -4.79
C SER A 277 15.81 26.90 -5.33
N LEU A 278 16.33 26.04 -6.20
CA LEU A 278 15.61 24.87 -6.73
C LEU A 278 15.21 23.88 -5.63
N LEU A 279 15.92 23.86 -4.49
CA LEU A 279 15.71 22.92 -3.38
C LEU A 279 14.99 23.55 -2.16
N GLU A 280 14.63 24.84 -2.23
CA GLU A 280 13.82 25.49 -1.18
C GLU A 280 12.48 24.79 -0.89
N PRO A 281 11.72 24.27 -1.89
CA PRO A 281 10.50 23.52 -1.62
C PRO A 281 10.75 22.28 -0.76
N SER A 282 11.90 21.63 -0.94
CA SER A 282 12.35 20.46 -0.18
C SER A 282 12.90 20.81 1.21
N LYS A 283 12.91 22.10 1.57
CA LYS A 283 13.45 22.62 2.84
C LYS A 283 14.95 22.34 3.04
N ILE A 284 15.70 22.27 1.93
CA ILE A 284 17.16 22.19 1.92
C ILE A 284 17.67 23.62 1.71
N THR A 285 18.40 24.17 2.69
CA THR A 285 18.93 25.54 2.63
C THR A 285 20.16 25.62 1.72
N PRO A 286 20.53 26.82 1.23
CA PRO A 286 21.74 27.00 0.42
C PRO A 286 23.02 26.48 1.09
N GLU A 287 23.13 26.58 2.41
CA GLU A 287 24.25 26.04 3.19
C GLU A 287 24.27 24.51 3.18
N GLN A 288 23.09 23.88 3.24
CA GLN A 288 22.95 22.43 3.16
C GLN A 288 23.21 21.90 1.75
N VAL A 289 22.88 22.66 0.70
CA VAL A 289 23.18 22.29 -0.70
C VAL A 289 24.67 22.04 -0.91
N LYS A 290 25.53 22.85 -0.28
CA LYS A 290 27.00 22.68 -0.34
C LYS A 290 27.51 21.40 0.32
N LYS A 291 26.68 20.76 1.14
CA LYS A 291 26.98 19.51 1.87
C LYS A 291 26.30 18.29 1.26
N LEU A 292 25.65 18.42 0.10
CA LEU A 292 24.96 17.29 -0.52
C LEU A 292 25.96 16.22 -0.95
N GLU A 293 25.66 14.98 -0.59
CA GLU A 293 26.48 13.82 -0.93
C GLU A 293 25.64 12.75 -1.63
N PRO A 294 26.08 12.24 -2.79
CA PRO A 294 25.44 11.09 -3.43
C PRO A 294 25.83 9.79 -2.72
N TRP A 295 24.83 9.05 -2.26
CA TRP A 295 24.95 7.80 -1.52
C TRP A 295 24.27 6.64 -2.26
N ILE A 296 25.01 5.59 -2.60
CA ILE A 296 24.43 4.39 -3.21
C ILE A 296 23.75 3.51 -2.16
N VAL A 297 22.65 2.86 -2.57
CA VAL A 297 21.89 1.91 -1.76
C VAL A 297 21.99 0.52 -2.37
N CYS A 298 22.54 -0.40 -1.59
CA CYS A 298 22.83 -1.76 -2.03
C CYS A 298 22.17 -2.79 -1.08
N PRO A 299 20.93 -3.25 -1.36
CA PRO A 299 20.32 -4.33 -0.58
C PRO A 299 21.24 -5.56 -0.56
N ILE A 300 21.51 -6.11 0.63
CA ILE A 300 22.48 -7.22 0.79
C ILE A 300 22.19 -8.38 -0.17
N TYR A 301 20.92 -8.75 -0.34
CA TYR A 301 20.54 -9.86 -1.20
C TYR A 301 20.81 -9.58 -2.69
N ALA A 302 20.74 -8.32 -3.12
CA ALA A 302 21.10 -7.93 -4.50
C ALA A 302 22.60 -8.12 -4.79
N LEU A 303 23.45 -8.15 -3.76
CA LEU A 303 24.91 -8.30 -3.90
C LEU A 303 25.34 -9.76 -4.07
N ALA A 304 24.46 -10.73 -3.78
CA ALA A 304 24.80 -12.14 -3.80
C ALA A 304 25.10 -12.65 -5.22
N PRO A 305 26.30 -13.20 -5.50
CA PRO A 305 26.63 -13.69 -6.84
C PRO A 305 25.76 -14.84 -7.32
N ARG A 306 25.18 -15.64 -6.42
CA ARG A 306 24.18 -16.66 -6.78
C ARG A 306 22.94 -16.06 -7.47
N LEU A 307 22.56 -14.82 -7.13
CA LEU A 307 21.43 -14.16 -7.79
C LEU A 307 21.81 -13.61 -9.17
N PHE A 308 23.10 -13.32 -9.40
CA PHE A 308 23.59 -13.03 -10.75
C PHE A 308 23.49 -14.26 -11.65
N GLU A 309 23.91 -15.42 -11.14
CA GLU A 309 23.77 -16.69 -11.85
C GLU A 309 22.30 -17.04 -12.11
N LEU A 310 21.41 -16.80 -11.14
CA LEU A 310 19.97 -16.99 -11.32
C LEU A 310 19.39 -16.05 -12.39
N GLN A 311 19.76 -14.77 -12.37
CA GLN A 311 19.38 -13.80 -13.39
C GLN A 311 19.83 -14.24 -14.79
N ARG A 312 21.07 -14.74 -14.91
CA ARG A 312 21.61 -15.28 -16.16
C ARG A 312 20.83 -16.51 -16.66
N GLY A 313 20.39 -17.38 -15.75
CA GLY A 313 19.53 -18.51 -16.08
C GLY A 313 18.12 -18.10 -16.53
N PHE A 314 17.59 -17.00 -15.99
CA PHE A 314 16.28 -16.45 -16.34
C PHE A 314 16.27 -15.57 -17.59
N SER A 315 17.39 -14.96 -17.97
CA SER A 315 17.44 -13.98 -19.06
C SER A 315 16.92 -14.46 -20.42
N PRO A 316 16.99 -15.75 -20.82
CA PRO A 316 16.37 -16.22 -22.06
C PRO A 316 14.83 -16.17 -22.06
N PHE A 317 14.22 -16.14 -20.88
CA PHE A 317 12.77 -16.27 -20.70
C PHE A 317 12.12 -14.97 -20.20
N VAL A 318 12.85 -14.19 -19.41
CA VAL A 318 12.31 -13.02 -18.73
C VAL A 318 13.39 -11.97 -18.46
N SER A 319 13.08 -10.69 -18.72
CA SER A 319 13.91 -9.57 -18.28
C SER A 319 13.63 -9.28 -16.81
N LEU A 320 14.60 -9.53 -15.95
CA LEU A 320 14.52 -9.38 -14.50
C LEU A 320 15.90 -9.01 -13.96
N THR A 321 15.99 -7.99 -13.11
CA THR A 321 17.26 -7.59 -12.49
C THR A 321 17.27 -8.07 -11.04
N LEU A 322 18.08 -9.10 -10.75
CA LEU A 322 18.23 -9.67 -9.41
C LEU A 322 19.55 -9.24 -8.74
N HIS A 323 20.60 -9.06 -9.53
CA HIS A 323 21.92 -8.73 -9.03
C HIS A 323 22.26 -7.25 -9.21
N LEU A 324 23.02 -6.71 -8.26
CA LEU A 324 23.59 -5.37 -8.27
C LEU A 324 25.11 -5.46 -8.13
N ASN A 325 25.85 -4.95 -9.11
CA ASN A 325 27.29 -4.73 -8.95
C ASN A 325 27.52 -3.37 -8.28
N ALA A 326 27.73 -3.37 -6.97
CA ALA A 326 27.89 -2.14 -6.20
C ALA A 326 29.12 -1.31 -6.60
N GLY A 327 30.21 -1.97 -7.03
CA GLY A 327 31.42 -1.28 -7.46
C GLY A 327 31.24 -0.54 -8.78
N ASP A 328 30.46 -1.12 -9.71
CA ASP A 328 30.15 -0.45 -10.98
C ASP A 328 29.14 0.67 -10.77
N LEU A 329 28.09 0.44 -9.98
CA LEU A 329 27.14 1.49 -9.60
C LEU A 329 27.85 2.67 -8.94
N HIS A 330 28.78 2.41 -8.01
CA HIS A 330 29.57 3.45 -7.36
C HIS A 330 30.30 4.35 -8.36
N LYS A 331 31.00 3.74 -9.33
CA LYS A 331 31.74 4.46 -10.38
C LYS A 331 30.82 5.26 -11.30
N GLU A 332 29.70 4.66 -11.72
CA GLU A 332 28.74 5.31 -12.61
C GLU A 332 28.11 6.54 -11.94
N ILE A 333 27.66 6.39 -10.70
CA ILE A 333 27.08 7.51 -9.94
C ILE A 333 28.14 8.58 -9.65
N ALA A 334 29.39 8.20 -9.34
CA ALA A 334 30.46 9.17 -9.09
C ALA A 334 30.78 9.99 -10.34
N LYS A 335 30.80 9.33 -11.50
CA LYS A 335 30.94 9.99 -12.80
C LYS A 335 29.77 10.94 -13.08
N ALA A 336 28.54 10.50 -12.84
CA ALA A 336 27.33 11.29 -13.10
C ALA A 336 27.13 12.47 -12.12
N ALA A 337 27.63 12.34 -10.89
CA ALA A 337 27.58 13.38 -9.88
C ALA A 337 28.75 14.38 -9.98
N GLY A 338 29.84 14.00 -10.65
CA GLY A 338 31.06 14.79 -10.70
C GLY A 338 31.76 14.95 -9.34
N MET A 339 31.51 14.05 -8.39
CA MET A 339 32.10 14.08 -7.04
C MET A 339 32.16 12.68 -6.41
N PRO A 340 32.93 12.48 -5.33
CA PRO A 340 32.98 11.19 -4.62
C PRO A 340 31.60 10.74 -4.13
N VAL A 341 31.31 9.46 -4.35
CA VAL A 341 30.10 8.79 -3.87
C VAL A 341 30.42 7.98 -2.63
N LYS A 342 29.49 7.95 -1.68
CA LYS A 342 29.56 7.05 -0.52
C LYS A 342 28.59 5.89 -0.70
N ALA A 343 28.83 4.77 -0.05
CA ALA A 343 27.75 3.81 0.20
C ALA A 343 27.06 4.15 1.52
N TRP A 344 25.79 3.82 1.64
CA TRP A 344 25.07 3.99 2.90
C TRP A 344 25.55 2.98 3.95
N LYS A 345 26.61 3.34 4.68
CA LYS A 345 27.21 2.54 5.78
C LYS A 345 26.38 2.62 7.06
N VAL A 346 26.65 1.70 8.00
CA VAL A 346 25.97 1.59 9.30
C VAL A 346 26.51 2.56 10.35
N ASP A 347 27.65 3.20 10.09
CA ASP A 347 28.39 3.97 11.11
C ASP A 347 27.83 5.35 11.41
N ILE A 348 26.59 5.66 11.01
CA ILE A 348 25.98 6.89 11.46
C ILE A 348 25.45 6.66 12.86
N GLU A 349 26.26 7.04 13.84
CA GLU A 349 25.86 7.29 15.22
C GLU A 349 24.80 8.41 15.26
N PHE A 350 23.61 8.19 14.71
CA PHE A 350 22.41 8.92 15.11
C PHE A 350 21.89 8.33 16.41
N ALA A 351 22.79 8.09 17.37
CA ALA A 351 22.38 7.87 18.74
C ALA A 351 21.84 9.20 19.24
N SER A 352 20.57 9.24 19.63
CA SER A 352 20.12 10.32 20.48
C SER A 352 21.02 10.30 21.73
N PRO A 353 21.63 11.44 22.11
CA PRO A 353 22.55 11.46 23.24
C PRO A 353 21.83 10.91 24.50
N GLY A 354 22.28 9.75 24.97
CA GLY A 354 21.74 9.07 26.17
C GLY A 354 21.18 7.66 26.01
N SER A 355 21.06 7.07 24.80
CA SER A 355 20.60 5.69 24.63
C SER A 355 21.74 4.74 24.24
N GLU A 356 22.48 4.21 25.22
CA GLU A 356 23.55 3.22 24.98
C GLU A 356 23.03 1.87 24.45
N GLU A 357 21.73 1.55 24.63
CA GLU A 357 21.21 0.20 24.37
C GLU A 357 20.76 -0.10 22.94
N HIS A 358 20.58 0.89 22.06
CA HIS A 358 20.11 0.63 20.68
C HIS A 358 20.93 1.39 19.63
N LYS A 359 22.19 0.97 19.41
CA LYS A 359 22.96 1.24 18.19
C LYS A 359 22.33 0.51 16.99
N ALA A 360 21.11 0.87 16.64
CA ALA A 360 20.35 0.18 15.60
C ALA A 360 21.01 0.40 14.23
N VAL A 361 21.31 -0.73 13.61
CA VAL A 361 21.88 -0.91 12.28
C VAL A 361 20.94 -0.33 11.22
N ASN A 362 21.01 0.98 10.95
CA ASN A 362 20.01 1.69 10.14
C ASN A 362 20.47 1.99 8.70
N SER A 363 21.01 0.99 8.01
CA SER A 363 21.29 1.08 6.57
C SER A 363 20.19 0.36 5.77
N PRO A 364 19.64 0.98 4.70
CA PRO A 364 18.73 0.32 3.76
C PRO A 364 19.25 -0.99 3.18
N ALA A 365 20.57 -1.18 3.16
CA ALA A 365 21.19 -2.44 2.76
C ALA A 365 20.68 -3.65 3.57
N ARG A 366 20.33 -3.44 4.84
CA ARG A 366 20.02 -4.48 5.82
C ARG A 366 18.53 -4.59 6.16
N TRP A 367 17.68 -3.73 5.60
CA TRP A 367 16.27 -3.65 6.00
C TRP A 367 15.54 -4.99 5.92
N LEU A 368 15.69 -5.75 4.83
CA LEU A 368 15.03 -7.07 4.72
C LEU A 368 15.54 -8.06 5.77
N ARG A 369 16.86 -8.13 6.00
CA ARG A 369 17.45 -8.99 7.04
C ARG A 369 17.03 -8.57 8.45
N ALA A 370 16.94 -7.28 8.73
CA ALA A 370 16.52 -6.73 10.03
C ALA A 370 15.00 -6.76 10.24
N PHE A 371 14.23 -7.09 9.21
CA PHE A 371 12.78 -7.15 9.25
C PHE A 371 12.25 -8.59 9.35
N LEU A 372 12.92 -9.55 8.71
CA LEU A 372 12.53 -10.95 8.73
C LEU A 372 12.96 -11.64 10.03
N PRO A 373 12.16 -12.61 10.54
CA PRO A 373 12.55 -13.43 11.67
C PRO A 373 13.68 -14.40 11.29
N LYS A 374 14.36 -14.96 12.30
CA LYS A 374 15.50 -15.87 12.11
C LYS A 374 15.15 -17.10 11.26
N GLU A 375 13.95 -17.64 11.43
CA GLU A 375 13.44 -18.81 10.68
C GLU A 375 13.29 -18.53 9.18
N GLU A 376 13.10 -17.25 8.82
CA GLU A 376 12.98 -16.78 7.44
C GLU A 376 14.30 -16.21 6.90
N GLY A 377 15.42 -16.42 7.61
CA GLY A 377 16.76 -15.98 7.21
C GLY A 377 17.10 -14.54 7.59
N GLY A 378 16.29 -13.92 8.47
CA GLY A 378 16.58 -12.60 9.00
C GLY A 378 17.26 -12.61 10.37
N SER A 379 17.14 -11.49 11.06
CA SER A 379 17.75 -11.20 12.36
C SER A 379 16.77 -10.55 13.35
N ASP A 380 15.51 -10.39 12.94
CA ASP A 380 14.49 -9.82 13.80
C ASP A 380 14.07 -10.80 14.90
N GLU A 381 14.13 -10.34 16.15
CA GLU A 381 13.64 -11.05 17.32
C GLU A 381 12.32 -10.44 17.84
N THR A 382 11.92 -9.30 17.28
CA THR A 382 10.77 -8.50 17.75
C THR A 382 9.47 -8.80 17.00
N LYS A 383 9.50 -9.72 16.02
CA LYS A 383 8.35 -10.17 15.22
C LYS A 383 7.73 -9.05 14.37
N ARG A 384 8.54 -8.11 13.87
CA ARG A 384 8.15 -6.98 13.02
C ARG A 384 7.36 -7.44 11.81
N ALA A 385 7.84 -8.46 11.10
CA ALA A 385 7.12 -9.00 9.94
C ALA A 385 5.71 -9.49 10.30
N ALA A 386 5.55 -10.21 11.42
CA ALA A 386 4.25 -10.69 11.87
C ALA A 386 3.32 -9.54 12.27
N ILE A 387 3.83 -8.55 13.02
CA ILE A 387 3.09 -7.34 13.40
C ILE A 387 2.66 -6.56 12.14
N PHE A 388 3.55 -6.42 11.17
CA PHE A 388 3.27 -5.79 9.89
C PHE A 388 2.15 -6.51 9.13
N TYR A 389 2.17 -7.84 9.04
CA TYR A 389 1.09 -8.57 8.38
C TYR A 389 -0.26 -8.38 9.08
N GLN A 390 -0.27 -8.29 10.42
CA GLN A 390 -1.47 -8.01 11.18
C GLN A 390 -1.97 -6.56 11.00
N SER A 391 -1.07 -5.58 10.94
CA SER A 391 -1.42 -4.15 10.82
C SER A 391 -1.97 -3.76 9.45
N ARG A 392 -1.75 -4.58 8.41
CA ARG A 392 -2.39 -4.41 7.09
C ARG A 392 -3.90 -4.62 7.12
N LEU A 393 -4.43 -5.25 8.17
CA LEU A 393 -5.85 -5.54 8.31
C LEU A 393 -6.48 -4.57 9.29
N PRO A 394 -7.71 -4.07 9.03
CA PRO A 394 -8.42 -3.13 9.90
C PRO A 394 -9.03 -3.85 11.13
N PHE A 395 -8.34 -4.86 11.67
CA PHE A 395 -8.84 -5.70 12.75
C PHE A 395 -9.30 -4.91 13.99
N PRO A 396 -8.61 -3.86 14.45
CA PRO A 396 -9.09 -3.07 15.59
C PRO A 396 -10.50 -2.51 15.37
N SER A 397 -10.80 -2.01 14.16
CA SER A 397 -12.14 -1.50 13.81
C SER A 397 -13.17 -2.63 13.76
N VAL A 398 -12.80 -3.77 13.18
CA VAL A 398 -13.68 -4.95 13.09
C VAL A 398 -14.02 -5.49 14.48
N MET A 399 -13.02 -5.62 15.36
CA MET A 399 -13.21 -6.10 16.73
C MET A 399 -14.04 -5.11 17.55
N ALA A 400 -13.86 -3.81 17.35
CA ALA A 400 -14.72 -2.78 17.94
C ALA A 400 -16.19 -2.98 17.50
N ASN A 401 -16.43 -3.25 16.21
CA ASN A 401 -17.77 -3.52 15.68
C ASN A 401 -18.38 -4.83 16.21
N TYR A 402 -17.60 -5.91 16.32
CA TYR A 402 -18.09 -7.15 16.95
C TYR A 402 -18.43 -6.96 18.42
N THR A 403 -17.65 -6.15 19.13
CA THR A 403 -17.97 -5.75 20.51
C THR A 403 -19.29 -4.99 20.58
N GLN A 404 -19.66 -4.23 19.54
CA GLN A 404 -20.95 -3.54 19.48
C GLN A 404 -22.14 -4.49 19.56
N ILE A 405 -21.97 -5.69 19.02
CA ILE A 405 -22.96 -6.76 19.02
C ILE A 405 -22.55 -7.94 19.91
N ASN A 406 -21.87 -7.70 21.03
CA ASN A 406 -21.57 -8.72 22.04
C ASN A 406 -20.86 -9.99 21.50
N MET A 407 -20.20 -9.90 20.34
CA MET A 407 -19.40 -10.97 19.76
C MET A 407 -17.97 -10.80 20.26
N THR A 408 -17.72 -11.25 21.49
CA THR A 408 -16.43 -11.08 22.19
C THR A 408 -15.94 -12.42 22.71
N GLU A 409 -14.65 -12.53 22.99
CA GLU A 409 -14.04 -13.73 23.59
C GLU A 409 -14.64 -14.08 24.97
N LEU A 410 -15.22 -13.10 25.68
CA LEU A 410 -15.88 -13.33 26.97
C LEU A 410 -17.24 -14.03 26.84
N LEU A 411 -17.89 -13.89 25.68
CA LEU A 411 -19.28 -14.33 25.47
C LEU A 411 -19.40 -15.51 24.49
N LEU A 412 -18.30 -15.86 23.82
CA LEU A 412 -18.18 -16.98 22.90
C LEU A 412 -17.03 -17.89 23.35
N PRO A 413 -17.13 -19.22 23.17
CA PRO A 413 -16.01 -20.12 23.39
C PRO A 413 -14.79 -19.69 22.56
N ALA A 414 -13.59 -19.70 23.16
CA ALA A 414 -12.38 -19.22 22.49
C ALA A 414 -12.11 -19.85 21.11
N PRO A 415 -12.35 -21.16 20.85
CA PRO A 415 -12.24 -21.73 19.51
C PRO A 415 -13.23 -21.12 18.50
N VAL A 416 -14.46 -20.83 18.93
CA VAL A 416 -15.50 -20.19 18.10
C VAL A 416 -15.09 -18.76 17.76
N PHE A 417 -14.67 -17.98 18.76
CA PHE A 417 -14.23 -16.60 18.54
C PHE A 417 -13.00 -16.53 17.62
N ARG A 418 -12.00 -17.41 17.80
CA ARG A 418 -10.85 -17.50 16.90
C ARG A 418 -11.25 -17.89 15.48
N SER A 419 -12.25 -18.75 15.33
CA SER A 419 -12.79 -19.08 14.02
C SER A 419 -13.40 -17.84 13.37
N LEU A 420 -14.04 -16.94 14.13
CA LEU A 420 -14.68 -15.71 13.63
C LEU A 420 -13.61 -14.80 13.06
N GLN A 421 -12.56 -14.58 13.85
CA GLN A 421 -11.39 -13.82 13.44
C GLN A 421 -10.73 -14.41 12.18
N ASN A 422 -10.58 -15.74 12.10
CA ASN A 422 -10.03 -16.41 10.93
C ASN A 422 -10.91 -16.22 9.69
N LEU A 423 -12.22 -16.34 9.84
CA LEU A 423 -13.16 -16.12 8.73
C LEU A 423 -13.10 -14.67 8.23
N THR A 424 -13.12 -13.70 9.14
CA THR A 424 -12.92 -12.29 8.81
C THR A 424 -11.59 -12.09 8.08
N LYS A 425 -10.51 -12.69 8.60
CA LYS A 425 -9.18 -12.66 7.97
C LYS A 425 -9.23 -13.16 6.53
N LEU A 426 -9.87 -14.31 6.29
CA LEU A 426 -9.96 -14.91 4.96
C LEU A 426 -10.69 -14.00 3.95
N VAL A 427 -11.73 -13.29 4.39
CA VAL A 427 -12.41 -12.30 3.55
C VAL A 427 -11.47 -11.13 3.23
N PHE A 428 -10.79 -10.57 4.22
CA PHE A 428 -9.81 -9.51 3.95
C PHE A 428 -8.64 -9.97 3.08
N ASP A 429 -8.11 -11.17 3.28
CA ASP A 429 -7.05 -11.72 2.44
C ASP A 429 -7.51 -11.71 0.97
N LYS A 430 -8.75 -12.16 0.68
CA LYS A 430 -9.29 -12.27 -0.68
C LYS A 430 -9.69 -10.96 -1.34
N TYR A 431 -10.16 -9.98 -0.57
CA TYR A 431 -10.81 -8.78 -1.09
C TYR A 431 -10.07 -7.47 -0.78
N GLU A 432 -9.12 -7.48 0.13
CA GLU A 432 -8.22 -6.35 0.42
C GLU A 432 -6.78 -6.68 0.01
N LEU A 433 -6.19 -7.74 0.56
CA LEU A 433 -4.75 -8.00 0.35
C LEU A 433 -4.47 -8.49 -1.08
N GLN A 434 -5.26 -9.44 -1.59
CA GLN A 434 -5.11 -9.96 -2.96
C GLN A 434 -5.50 -8.94 -4.02
N THR A 435 -6.53 -8.13 -3.79
CA THR A 435 -6.93 -7.08 -4.75
C THR A 435 -5.88 -5.98 -4.79
N ARG A 436 -5.22 -5.68 -3.66
CA ARG A 436 -4.04 -4.81 -3.62
C ARG A 436 -2.88 -5.37 -4.46
N GLU A 437 -2.56 -6.66 -4.36
CA GLU A 437 -1.57 -7.29 -5.24
C GLU A 437 -1.99 -7.20 -6.72
N MET A 438 -3.25 -7.49 -7.05
CA MET A 438 -3.76 -7.37 -8.41
C MET A 438 -3.62 -5.94 -8.95
N LEU A 439 -3.89 -4.92 -8.12
CA LEU A 439 -3.69 -3.52 -8.49
C LEU A 439 -2.22 -3.24 -8.82
N LEU A 440 -1.31 -3.66 -7.95
CA LEU A 440 0.13 -3.41 -8.08
C LEU A 440 0.74 -4.12 -9.30
N ARG A 441 0.17 -5.26 -9.70
CA ARG A 441 0.56 -6.05 -10.87
C ARG A 441 -0.25 -5.72 -12.13
N SER A 442 -1.03 -4.63 -12.08
CA SER A 442 -1.93 -4.18 -13.15
C SER A 442 -2.92 -5.22 -13.69
N ARG A 443 -3.35 -6.17 -12.85
CA ARG A 443 -4.43 -7.12 -13.13
C ARG A 443 -5.79 -6.49 -12.82
N HIS A 444 -6.06 -5.35 -13.44
CA HIS A 444 -7.24 -4.54 -13.11
C HIS A 444 -8.57 -5.24 -13.42
N ASP A 445 -8.60 -6.15 -14.40
CA ASP A 445 -9.83 -6.87 -14.76
C ASP A 445 -10.15 -7.97 -13.75
N ALA A 446 -9.13 -8.70 -13.28
CA ALA A 446 -9.29 -9.65 -12.17
C ALA A 446 -9.70 -8.93 -10.88
N LEU A 447 -9.10 -7.78 -10.59
CA LEU A 447 -9.50 -6.91 -9.48
C LEU A 447 -10.96 -6.48 -9.60
N SER A 448 -11.40 -6.06 -10.79
CA SER A 448 -12.78 -5.61 -11.02
C SER A 448 -13.79 -6.73 -10.78
N ARG A 449 -13.54 -7.94 -11.31
CA ARG A 449 -14.39 -9.12 -11.04
C ARG A 449 -14.45 -9.44 -9.54
N ARG A 450 -13.31 -9.36 -8.86
CA ARG A 450 -13.23 -9.59 -7.40
C ARG A 450 -14.04 -8.55 -6.63
N HIS A 451 -13.97 -7.28 -7.04
CA HIS A 451 -14.74 -6.20 -6.42
C HIS A 451 -16.25 -6.35 -6.65
N GLU A 452 -16.68 -6.70 -7.87
CA GLU A 452 -18.09 -6.93 -8.18
C GLU A 452 -18.69 -8.01 -7.26
N ARG A 453 -17.93 -9.07 -6.99
CA ARG A 453 -18.34 -10.14 -6.07
C ARG A 453 -18.59 -9.64 -4.65
N ILE A 454 -17.67 -8.90 -4.04
CA ILE A 454 -17.84 -8.35 -2.68
C ILE A 454 -18.83 -7.17 -2.66
N GLN A 455 -19.09 -6.51 -3.79
CA GLN A 455 -20.14 -5.50 -3.87
C GLN A 455 -21.54 -6.08 -3.66
N VAL A 456 -21.77 -7.35 -4.01
CA VAL A 456 -23.02 -8.06 -3.68
C VAL A 456 -23.23 -8.07 -2.16
N PHE A 457 -22.19 -8.35 -1.39
CA PHE A 457 -22.21 -8.29 0.09
C PHE A 457 -22.46 -6.88 0.60
N VAL A 458 -21.70 -5.90 0.11
CA VAL A 458 -21.77 -4.53 0.62
C VAL A 458 -23.13 -3.88 0.36
N ARG A 459 -23.74 -4.17 -0.79
CA ARG A 459 -25.00 -3.57 -1.24
C ARG A 459 -26.24 -4.39 -0.87
N HIS A 460 -26.09 -5.53 -0.20
CA HIS A 460 -27.22 -6.36 0.18
C HIS A 460 -28.12 -5.63 1.20
N GLU A 461 -29.40 -5.45 0.87
CA GLU A 461 -30.31 -4.62 1.67
C GLU A 461 -30.52 -5.17 3.09
N SER A 462 -30.61 -6.49 3.26
CA SER A 462 -30.77 -7.12 4.58
C SER A 462 -29.55 -6.97 5.50
N LEU A 463 -28.43 -6.42 5.00
CA LEU A 463 -27.21 -6.19 5.76
C LEU A 463 -27.06 -4.72 6.19
N LEU A 464 -28.01 -3.85 5.82
CA LEU A 464 -28.06 -2.45 6.22
C LEU A 464 -28.64 -2.29 7.62
N GLY A 465 -28.06 -1.39 8.42
CA GLY A 465 -28.68 -0.94 9.68
C GLY A 465 -28.72 -1.98 10.81
N LEU A 466 -28.01 -3.11 10.68
CA LEU A 466 -28.06 -4.24 11.61
C LEU A 466 -27.80 -3.86 13.09
N LEU A 467 -26.98 -2.84 13.36
CA LEU A 467 -26.73 -2.38 14.74
C LEU A 467 -27.98 -1.89 15.48
N ARG A 468 -29.04 -1.50 14.75
CA ARG A 468 -30.31 -1.01 15.30
C ARG A 468 -31.49 -1.95 15.01
N ASP A 469 -31.23 -3.09 14.39
CA ASP A 469 -32.27 -4.06 14.04
C ASP A 469 -32.54 -4.99 15.21
N GLU A 470 -33.71 -4.82 15.84
CA GLU A 470 -34.16 -5.65 16.96
C GLU A 470 -34.36 -7.12 16.58
N THR A 471 -34.77 -7.40 15.33
CA THR A 471 -34.96 -8.75 14.82
C THR A 471 -33.62 -9.46 14.76
N PHE A 472 -32.62 -8.81 14.16
CA PHE A 472 -31.26 -9.33 14.15
C PHE A 472 -30.70 -9.51 15.56
N ALA A 473 -30.92 -8.56 16.47
CA ALA A 473 -30.44 -8.66 17.84
C ALA A 473 -30.98 -9.91 18.56
N LYS A 474 -32.25 -10.26 18.32
CA LYS A 474 -32.92 -11.47 18.81
C LYS A 474 -32.36 -12.73 18.14
N GLU A 475 -32.36 -12.81 16.80
CA GLU A 475 -31.83 -13.95 16.03
C GLU A 475 -30.40 -14.29 16.44
N ARG A 476 -29.57 -13.26 16.62
CA ARG A 476 -28.18 -13.37 17.06
C ARG A 476 -28.07 -13.91 18.49
N GLY A 477 -28.94 -13.49 19.40
CA GLY A 477 -28.98 -13.99 20.77
C GLY A 477 -29.32 -15.48 20.83
N GLU A 478 -30.38 -15.88 20.12
CA GLU A 478 -30.79 -17.29 19.99
C GLU A 478 -29.67 -18.14 19.35
N TRP A 479 -29.03 -17.62 18.30
CA TRP A 479 -27.90 -18.26 17.65
C TRP A 479 -26.72 -18.45 18.60
N GLN A 480 -26.39 -17.44 19.41
CA GLN A 480 -25.29 -17.49 20.36
C GLN A 480 -25.55 -18.49 21.50
N GLU A 481 -26.76 -18.50 22.05
CA GLU A 481 -27.17 -19.46 23.09
C GLU A 481 -27.09 -20.90 22.57
N LYS A 482 -27.63 -21.14 21.37
CA LYS A 482 -27.55 -22.44 20.70
C LYS A 482 -26.10 -22.86 20.49
N LEU A 483 -25.26 -21.97 19.97
CA LEU A 483 -23.84 -22.25 19.73
C LEU A 483 -23.08 -22.60 21.00
N ASN A 484 -23.34 -21.88 22.09
CA ASN A 484 -22.72 -22.14 23.39
C ASN A 484 -23.16 -23.49 23.96
N THR A 485 -24.45 -23.83 23.81
CA THR A 485 -25.01 -25.11 24.23
C THR A 485 -24.42 -26.27 23.41
N ASP A 486 -24.40 -26.13 22.09
CA ASP A 486 -23.83 -27.12 21.17
C ASP A 486 -22.33 -27.33 21.46
N PHE A 487 -21.58 -26.26 21.70
CA PHE A 487 -20.17 -26.35 22.05
C PHE A 487 -19.93 -27.00 23.42
N ALA A 488 -20.75 -26.67 24.43
CA ALA A 488 -20.64 -27.30 25.75
C ALA A 488 -20.90 -28.82 25.66
N ASN A 489 -21.89 -29.23 24.88
CA ASN A 489 -22.20 -30.64 24.62
C ASN A 489 -21.05 -31.35 23.88
N LEU A 490 -20.43 -30.68 22.90
CA LEU A 490 -19.27 -31.21 22.16
C LEU A 490 -18.04 -31.42 23.05
N VAL A 491 -17.77 -30.49 23.97
CA VAL A 491 -16.63 -30.58 24.89
C VAL A 491 -16.86 -31.64 25.98
N ALA A 492 -18.11 -31.90 26.34
CA ALA A 492 -18.46 -32.93 27.33
C ALA A 492 -18.24 -34.37 26.83
N ASP A 493 -18.15 -34.60 25.51
CA ASP A 493 -17.86 -35.91 24.93
C ASP A 493 -16.38 -36.03 24.51
N PRO A 494 -15.55 -36.81 25.22
CA PRO A 494 -14.14 -37.02 24.87
C PRO A 494 -13.92 -37.57 23.47
N LYS A 495 -14.90 -38.30 22.90
CA LYS A 495 -14.83 -38.81 21.52
C LYS A 495 -15.08 -37.71 20.48
N MET A 496 -15.81 -36.65 20.84
CA MET A 496 -16.06 -35.49 19.99
C MET A 496 -15.09 -34.34 20.22
N GLN A 497 -14.19 -34.44 21.20
CA GLN A 497 -13.12 -33.44 21.41
C GLN A 497 -12.21 -33.32 20.18
N ALA A 498 -11.98 -34.43 19.44
CA ALA A 498 -11.32 -34.42 18.14
C ALA A 498 -12.20 -33.81 17.02
N GLN A 499 -13.53 -33.87 17.17
CA GLN A 499 -14.51 -33.23 16.30
C GLN A 499 -14.80 -31.77 16.66
N ALA A 500 -14.17 -31.17 17.67
CA ALA A 500 -14.26 -29.73 17.91
C ALA A 500 -13.74 -28.90 16.71
N GLN A 501 -12.96 -29.51 15.81
CA GLN A 501 -12.64 -28.94 14.49
C GLN A 501 -13.85 -28.87 13.54
N GLN A 502 -14.89 -29.69 13.73
CA GLN A 502 -16.18 -29.60 13.06
C GLN A 502 -17.02 -28.40 13.51
N VAL A 503 -16.61 -27.64 14.54
CA VAL A 503 -17.19 -26.30 14.78
C VAL A 503 -17.06 -25.46 13.51
N ALA A 504 -16.00 -25.65 12.70
CA ALA A 504 -15.89 -25.04 11.37
C ALA A 504 -17.01 -25.47 10.39
N ALA A 505 -17.61 -26.65 10.55
CA ALA A 505 -18.69 -27.14 9.68
C ALA A 505 -19.96 -26.30 9.83
N ILE A 506 -20.26 -25.77 11.03
CA ILE A 506 -21.38 -24.84 11.27
C ILE A 506 -21.28 -23.60 10.35
N TRP A 507 -20.07 -23.27 9.90
CA TRP A 507 -19.73 -22.04 9.19
C TRP A 507 -19.78 -22.27 7.70
N THR A 508 -19.37 -23.47 7.28
CA THR A 508 -19.39 -23.89 5.87
C THR A 508 -20.79 -24.04 5.27
N GLN A 509 -21.84 -24.13 6.10
CA GLN A 509 -23.23 -24.24 5.63
C GLN A 509 -23.78 -22.93 5.07
N ASP A 510 -23.18 -21.78 5.43
CA ASP A 510 -23.61 -20.49 4.93
C ASP A 510 -23.20 -20.33 3.44
N VAL A 511 -24.22 -20.33 2.57
CA VAL A 511 -24.08 -20.20 1.12
C VAL A 511 -23.44 -18.87 0.73
N PHE A 512 -23.76 -17.79 1.44
CA PHE A 512 -23.23 -16.46 1.20
C PHE A 512 -21.73 -16.40 1.52
N ILE A 513 -21.34 -16.94 2.67
CA ILE A 513 -19.92 -17.01 3.07
C ILE A 513 -19.14 -17.89 2.10
N ARG A 514 -19.70 -19.04 1.71
CA ARG A 514 -19.07 -19.92 0.72
C ARG A 514 -18.89 -19.19 -0.61
N PHE A 515 -19.90 -18.44 -1.06
CA PHE A 515 -19.78 -17.56 -2.21
C PHE A 515 -18.62 -16.57 -2.03
N LEU A 516 -18.50 -15.88 -0.89
CA LEU A 516 -17.38 -14.96 -0.68
C LEU A 516 -16.00 -15.65 -0.67
N LEU A 517 -15.89 -16.86 -0.14
CA LEU A 517 -14.60 -17.55 -0.02
C LEU A 517 -14.19 -18.30 -1.30
N ASP A 518 -15.15 -18.84 -2.04
CA ASP A 518 -14.95 -19.61 -3.27
C ASP A 518 -14.88 -18.69 -4.49
N VAL A 519 -13.85 -17.85 -4.53
CA VAL A 519 -13.64 -16.80 -5.54
C VAL A 519 -13.37 -17.32 -6.95
N GLU A 520 -13.09 -18.62 -7.10
CA GLU A 520 -12.94 -19.29 -8.41
C GLU A 520 -14.28 -19.71 -8.99
N ASN A 521 -15.28 -19.90 -8.14
CA ASN A 521 -16.60 -20.33 -8.55
C ASN A 521 -17.44 -19.13 -8.97
N GLU A 522 -17.58 -18.95 -10.28
CA GLU A 522 -18.33 -17.86 -10.91
C GLU A 522 -19.86 -17.97 -10.73
N LYS A 523 -20.37 -19.02 -10.06
CA LYS A 523 -21.80 -19.11 -9.74
C LYS A 523 -22.23 -17.87 -8.96
N GLN A 524 -23.23 -17.18 -9.52
CA GLN A 524 -23.85 -16.05 -8.87
C GLN A 524 -24.64 -16.53 -7.66
N LEU A 525 -24.67 -15.72 -6.61
CA LEU A 525 -25.55 -15.91 -5.47
C LEU A 525 -26.99 -15.68 -5.92
N ASP A 526 -27.93 -16.55 -5.56
CA ASP A 526 -29.34 -16.33 -5.87
C ASP A 526 -29.87 -15.21 -4.96
N HIS A 527 -30.68 -14.31 -5.50
CA HIS A 527 -31.37 -13.29 -4.70
C HIS A 527 -32.30 -13.90 -3.63
N ALA A 528 -32.75 -15.15 -3.84
CA ALA A 528 -33.53 -15.91 -2.87
C ALA A 528 -32.69 -16.48 -1.71
N ASP A 529 -31.35 -16.50 -1.82
CA ASP A 529 -30.48 -17.02 -0.77
C ASP A 529 -30.57 -16.16 0.49
N ARG A 530 -31.18 -16.72 1.54
CA ARG A 530 -31.35 -16.01 2.82
C ARG A 530 -30.00 -15.75 3.48
N THR A 531 -29.75 -14.49 3.84
CA THR A 531 -28.58 -14.13 4.66
C THR A 531 -28.71 -14.75 6.05
N SER A 532 -27.75 -15.61 6.42
CA SER A 532 -27.73 -16.21 7.76
C SER A 532 -27.34 -15.19 8.84
N VAL A 533 -27.53 -15.56 10.10
CA VAL A 533 -27.04 -14.79 11.26
C VAL A 533 -25.53 -14.56 11.18
N MET A 534 -24.75 -15.55 10.72
CA MET A 534 -23.30 -15.41 10.58
C MET A 534 -22.93 -14.37 9.52
N THR A 535 -23.59 -14.38 8.36
CA THR A 535 -23.39 -13.35 7.33
C THR A 535 -23.72 -11.96 7.86
N LYS A 536 -24.80 -11.82 8.64
CA LYS A 536 -25.15 -10.55 9.31
C LYS A 536 -24.09 -10.14 10.35
N ILE A 537 -23.56 -11.08 11.16
CA ILE A 537 -22.45 -10.81 12.10
C ILE A 537 -21.23 -10.29 11.34
N LEU A 538 -20.81 -10.97 10.27
CA LEU A 538 -19.69 -10.52 9.44
C LEU A 538 -19.94 -9.12 8.86
N ALA A 539 -21.17 -8.84 8.40
CA ALA A 539 -21.55 -7.53 7.88
C ALA A 539 -21.36 -6.42 8.91
N VAL A 540 -21.78 -6.63 10.16
CA VAL A 540 -21.51 -5.67 11.24
C VAL A 540 -20.01 -5.40 11.39
N GLY A 541 -19.17 -6.44 11.29
CA GLY A 541 -17.73 -6.32 11.43
C GLY A 541 -17.05 -5.50 10.34
N MET A 542 -17.34 -5.81 9.07
CA MET A 542 -16.47 -5.41 7.94
C MET A 542 -17.18 -4.71 6.78
N ARG A 543 -18.52 -4.65 6.75
CA ARG A 543 -19.27 -4.09 5.61
C ARG A 543 -18.91 -2.64 5.34
N ASP A 544 -18.96 -1.80 6.37
CA ASP A 544 -18.70 -0.36 6.24
C ASP A 544 -17.28 -0.07 5.78
N TYR A 545 -16.31 -0.91 6.18
CA TYR A 545 -14.95 -0.82 5.66
C TYR A 545 -14.93 -1.03 4.14
N PHE A 546 -15.54 -2.11 3.64
CA PHE A 546 -15.56 -2.39 2.21
C PHE A 546 -16.38 -1.36 1.42
N ASP A 547 -17.46 -0.81 1.99
CA ASP A 547 -18.22 0.26 1.35
C ASP A 547 -17.39 1.53 1.13
N GLY A 548 -16.49 1.84 2.07
CA GLY A 548 -15.54 2.96 1.94
C GLY A 548 -14.36 2.65 1.00
N GLU A 549 -13.74 1.47 1.12
CA GLU A 549 -12.49 1.17 0.42
C GLU A 549 -12.68 0.71 -1.03
N LEU A 550 -13.75 -0.02 -1.36
CA LEU A 550 -13.96 -0.53 -2.73
C LEU A 550 -14.05 0.59 -3.78
N PRO A 551 -14.83 1.68 -3.57
CA PRO A 551 -14.79 2.85 -4.43
C PRO A 551 -13.39 3.42 -4.65
N ARG A 552 -12.59 3.54 -3.58
CA ARG A 552 -11.24 4.10 -3.63
C ARG A 552 -10.30 3.24 -4.47
N VAL A 553 -10.27 1.93 -4.22
CA VAL A 553 -9.40 1.01 -4.95
C VAL A 553 -9.82 0.92 -6.42
N ARG A 554 -11.13 0.94 -6.72
CA ARG A 554 -11.63 1.03 -8.10
C ARG A 554 -11.22 2.33 -8.79
N ALA A 555 -11.33 3.46 -8.11
CA ALA A 555 -10.89 4.75 -8.63
C ALA A 555 -9.38 4.77 -8.89
N MET A 556 -8.58 4.17 -8.00
CA MET A 556 -7.14 4.00 -8.21
C MET A 556 -6.83 3.12 -9.43
N ALA A 557 -7.50 1.97 -9.59
CA ALA A 557 -7.32 1.10 -10.75
C ALA A 557 -7.63 1.83 -12.07
N ASN A 558 -8.73 2.60 -12.12
CA ASN A 558 -9.10 3.38 -13.30
C ASN A 558 -8.10 4.52 -13.56
N HIS A 559 -7.56 5.15 -12.50
CA HIS A 559 -6.52 6.16 -12.63
C HIS A 559 -5.22 5.58 -13.19
N GLU A 560 -4.79 4.38 -12.74
CA GLU A 560 -3.61 3.73 -13.32
C GLU A 560 -3.82 3.35 -14.80
N LYS A 561 -5.02 2.88 -15.18
CA LYS A 561 -5.38 2.67 -16.60
C LYS A 561 -5.26 3.98 -17.40
N ALA A 562 -5.72 5.10 -16.85
CA ALA A 562 -5.63 6.41 -17.50
C ALA A 562 -4.18 6.92 -17.63
N ALA A 563 -3.39 6.80 -16.55
CA ALA A 563 -1.98 7.16 -16.55
C ALA A 563 -1.17 6.33 -17.56
N HIS A 564 -1.44 5.03 -17.65
CA HIS A 564 -0.85 4.15 -18.66
C HIS A 564 -1.24 4.56 -20.09
N ALA A 565 -2.53 4.80 -20.35
CA ALA A 565 -2.97 5.24 -21.67
C ALA A 565 -2.31 6.56 -22.08
N GLN A 566 -2.16 7.48 -21.14
CA GLN A 566 -1.43 8.74 -21.33
C GLN A 566 0.06 8.53 -21.58
N ALA A 567 0.72 7.61 -20.87
CA ALA A 567 2.12 7.29 -21.06
C ALA A 567 2.39 6.75 -22.48
N ILE A 568 1.55 5.81 -22.97
CA ILE A 568 1.62 5.32 -24.35
C ILE A 568 1.42 6.45 -25.36
N LEU A 569 0.44 7.33 -25.12
CA LEU A 569 0.19 8.47 -25.99
C LEU A 569 1.42 9.39 -26.07
N THR A 570 2.05 9.68 -24.93
CA THR A 570 3.26 10.52 -24.85
C THR A 570 4.46 9.86 -25.55
N ALA A 571 4.63 8.54 -25.42
CA ALA A 571 5.69 7.79 -26.09
C ALA A 571 5.51 7.70 -27.62
N SER A 572 4.28 7.79 -28.10
CA SER A 572 3.98 7.71 -29.52
C SER A 572 4.31 9.01 -30.26
N ALA A 573 5.38 9.00 -31.08
CA ALA A 573 5.82 10.14 -31.90
C ALA A 573 4.69 10.79 -32.75
N LYS A 574 3.76 9.98 -33.28
CA LYS A 574 2.66 10.46 -34.14
C LYS A 574 1.37 10.81 -33.40
N GLN A 575 1.29 10.50 -32.11
CA GLN A 575 0.09 10.65 -31.26
C GLN A 575 -1.25 10.39 -32.01
N PRO A 576 -1.52 9.16 -32.47
CA PRO A 576 -2.67 8.88 -33.32
C PRO A 576 -3.98 9.24 -32.61
N ALA A 577 -4.98 9.70 -33.38
CA ALA A 577 -6.28 10.13 -32.84
C ALA A 577 -6.94 9.07 -31.94
N ALA A 578 -6.84 7.78 -32.31
CA ALA A 578 -7.35 6.68 -31.50
C ALA A 578 -6.67 6.55 -30.13
N ALA A 579 -5.37 6.83 -30.02
CA ALA A 579 -4.66 6.82 -28.73
C ALA A 579 -5.03 8.03 -27.88
N LYS A 580 -5.25 9.20 -28.51
CA LYS A 580 -5.75 10.41 -27.84
C LYS A 580 -7.13 10.16 -27.24
N GLU A 581 -8.04 9.58 -28.02
CA GLU A 581 -9.39 9.28 -27.57
C GLU A 581 -9.39 8.27 -26.43
N ARG A 582 -8.64 7.16 -26.57
CA ARG A 582 -8.51 6.16 -25.50
C ARG A 582 -7.96 6.76 -24.20
N ALA A 583 -6.95 7.62 -24.28
CA ALA A 583 -6.39 8.28 -23.10
C ALA A 583 -7.43 9.20 -22.45
N ARG A 584 -8.16 9.99 -23.26
CA ARG A 584 -9.24 10.85 -22.79
C ARG A 584 -10.36 10.06 -22.11
N GLU A 585 -10.90 9.03 -22.75
CA GLU A 585 -11.95 8.16 -22.19
C GLU A 585 -11.51 7.56 -20.86
N ALA A 586 -10.27 7.08 -20.77
CA ALA A 586 -9.72 6.53 -19.54
C ALA A 586 -9.65 7.60 -18.42
N TRP A 587 -9.26 8.83 -18.75
CA TRP A 587 -9.28 9.95 -17.80
C TRP A 587 -10.70 10.35 -17.37
N GLU A 588 -11.69 10.30 -18.27
CA GLU A 588 -13.10 10.56 -17.93
C GLU A 588 -13.63 9.51 -16.93
N ILE A 589 -13.34 8.23 -17.17
CA ILE A 589 -13.70 7.13 -16.26
C ILE A 589 -13.00 7.31 -14.89
N ALA A 590 -11.72 7.67 -14.89
CA ALA A 590 -10.97 7.93 -13.66
C ALA A 590 -11.53 9.13 -12.89
N ALA A 591 -11.85 10.23 -13.57
CA ALA A 591 -12.45 11.42 -12.98
C ALA A 591 -13.82 11.11 -12.33
N GLY A 592 -14.68 10.39 -13.05
CA GLY A 592 -15.98 9.95 -12.54
C GLY A 592 -15.85 8.99 -11.35
N SER A 593 -14.83 8.14 -11.33
CA SER A 593 -14.58 7.23 -10.22
C SER A 593 -14.09 7.97 -8.97
N TRP A 594 -13.22 8.97 -9.11
CA TRP A 594 -12.75 9.77 -7.98
C TRP A 594 -13.83 10.70 -7.44
N GLY A 595 -14.49 11.46 -8.31
CA GLY A 595 -15.56 12.39 -7.91
C GLY A 595 -16.81 11.66 -7.46
N ASN A 596 -17.52 11.06 -8.41
CA ASN A 596 -18.89 10.57 -8.21
C ASN A 596 -18.97 9.28 -7.38
N LEU A 597 -17.97 8.40 -7.52
CA LEU A 597 -18.01 7.10 -6.85
C LEU A 597 -17.37 7.15 -5.45
N TYR A 598 -16.29 7.91 -5.24
CA TYR A 598 -15.59 7.97 -3.95
C TYR A 598 -15.86 9.27 -3.18
N LEU A 599 -15.44 10.42 -3.69
CA LEU A 599 -15.48 11.68 -2.96
C LEU A 599 -16.90 12.16 -2.63
N ASP A 600 -17.89 11.91 -3.49
CA ASP A 600 -19.30 12.27 -3.20
C ASP A 600 -19.89 11.47 -2.03
N ARG A 601 -19.29 10.33 -1.69
CA ARG A 601 -19.74 9.47 -0.58
C ARG A 601 -19.14 9.84 0.76
N ILE A 602 -18.05 10.60 0.76
CA ILE A 602 -17.29 10.91 1.96
C ILE A 602 -17.17 12.43 2.13
N SER A 603 -17.44 12.91 3.34
CA SER A 603 -17.06 14.27 3.73
C SER A 603 -15.91 14.17 4.72
N LEU A 604 -14.87 14.99 4.56
CA LEU A 604 -13.69 14.98 5.44
C LEU A 604 -14.10 15.10 6.92
N PHE A 605 -14.95 16.07 7.24
CA PHE A 605 -15.39 16.29 8.61
C PHE A 605 -16.38 15.24 9.09
N GLY A 606 -17.27 14.72 8.23
CA GLY A 606 -18.17 13.63 8.62
C GLY A 606 -17.41 12.34 8.93
N LEU A 607 -16.36 12.04 8.17
CA LEU A 607 -15.44 10.93 8.43
C LEU A 607 -14.76 11.11 9.80
N ILE A 608 -14.16 12.28 10.04
CA ILE A 608 -13.49 12.58 11.31
C ILE A 608 -14.49 12.47 12.48
N ASP A 609 -15.68 13.06 12.36
CA ASP A 609 -16.70 13.06 13.42
C ASP A 609 -17.20 11.63 13.73
N GLN A 610 -17.41 10.81 12.70
CA GLN A 610 -17.80 9.41 12.86
C GLN A 610 -16.75 8.63 13.64
N HIS A 611 -15.48 8.75 13.27
CA HIS A 611 -14.42 8.03 13.97
C HIS A 611 -14.15 8.58 15.36
N HIS A 612 -14.19 9.90 15.53
CA HIS A 612 -14.05 10.55 16.81
C HIS A 612 -15.13 10.09 17.80
N LYS A 613 -16.36 9.89 17.32
CA LYS A 613 -17.42 9.25 18.10
C LYS A 613 -17.05 7.81 18.49
N SER A 614 -16.57 6.99 17.54
CA SER A 614 -16.14 5.61 17.82
C SER A 614 -14.97 5.53 18.82
N VAL A 615 -14.05 6.48 18.78
CA VAL A 615 -12.91 6.57 19.70
C VAL A 615 -13.35 6.97 21.12
N ARG A 616 -14.38 7.83 21.24
CA ARG A 616 -14.92 8.31 22.52
C ARG A 616 -15.91 7.36 23.17
N GLU A 617 -16.64 6.56 22.40
CA GLU A 617 -17.56 5.56 22.92
C GLU A 617 -16.79 4.46 23.66
N ARG A 618 -16.50 4.71 24.93
CA ARG A 618 -15.82 3.77 25.83
C ARG A 618 -16.64 2.50 25.95
N ARG A 619 -16.04 1.37 25.60
CA ARG A 619 -16.52 0.06 26.03
C ARG A 619 -15.49 -0.57 26.93
N LYS A 620 -15.97 -1.19 28.01
CA LYS A 620 -15.13 -1.93 28.96
C LYS A 620 -14.48 -3.09 28.20
N SER A 621 -13.18 -3.00 27.95
CA SER A 621 -12.34 -4.14 27.55
C SER A 621 -11.96 -4.94 28.81
N ALA A 622 -11.48 -6.17 28.62
CA ALA A 622 -10.90 -6.98 29.69
C ALA A 622 -9.69 -6.28 30.35
N THR A 623 -8.93 -5.47 29.61
CA THR A 623 -7.76 -4.76 30.13
C THR A 623 -7.65 -3.31 29.64
N VAL A 624 -7.02 -2.45 30.45
CA VAL A 624 -6.74 -1.05 30.07
C VAL A 624 -5.84 -0.97 28.84
N ASN A 625 -4.89 -1.90 28.69
CA ASN A 625 -3.95 -1.91 27.57
C ASN A 625 -4.64 -2.25 26.23
N GLU A 626 -5.59 -3.18 26.22
CA GLU A 626 -6.39 -3.49 25.03
C GLU A 626 -7.30 -2.33 24.62
N GLU A 627 -7.92 -1.66 25.60
CA GLU A 627 -8.71 -0.46 25.34
C GLU A 627 -7.86 0.63 24.68
N LEU A 628 -6.69 0.93 25.29
CA LEU A 628 -5.77 1.93 24.76
C LEU A 628 -5.23 1.54 23.39
N HIS A 629 -4.86 0.26 23.19
CA HIS A 629 -4.43 -0.22 21.89
C HIS A 629 -5.50 0.01 20.82
N THR A 630 -6.75 -0.33 21.11
CA THR A 630 -7.87 -0.14 20.18
C THR A 630 -8.08 1.34 19.88
N GLN A 631 -8.08 2.20 20.90
CA GLN A 631 -8.28 3.64 20.75
C GLN A 631 -7.15 4.30 19.94
N VAL A 632 -5.88 3.99 20.22
CA VAL A 632 -4.73 4.51 19.46
C VAL A 632 -4.78 4.01 18.02
N SER A 633 -5.08 2.72 17.79
CA SER A 633 -5.18 2.18 16.43
C SER A 633 -6.35 2.79 15.63
N LEU A 634 -7.47 3.11 16.29
CA LEU A 634 -8.56 3.85 15.65
C LEU A 634 -8.14 5.27 15.29
N LEU A 635 -7.38 5.95 16.15
CA LEU A 635 -6.85 7.29 15.85
C LEU A 635 -5.88 7.26 14.66
N GLU A 636 -4.94 6.32 14.61
CA GLU A 636 -4.06 6.13 13.45
C GLU A 636 -4.85 5.87 12.16
N LYS A 637 -5.95 5.10 12.24
CA LYS A 637 -6.84 4.87 11.10
C LYS A 637 -7.48 6.17 10.59
N VAL A 638 -7.95 7.05 11.49
CA VAL A 638 -8.46 8.38 11.10
C VAL A 638 -7.38 9.15 10.38
N HIS A 639 -6.15 9.11 10.90
CA HIS A 639 -5.05 9.83 10.30
C HIS A 639 -4.78 9.39 8.86
N LEU A 640 -4.75 8.06 8.64
CA LEU A 640 -4.58 7.47 7.32
C LEU A 640 -5.77 7.78 6.38
N ASP A 641 -7.00 7.84 6.88
CA ASP A 641 -8.17 8.16 6.06
C ASP A 641 -8.20 9.61 5.60
N VAL A 642 -7.72 10.54 6.42
CA VAL A 642 -7.47 11.92 6.00
C VAL A 642 -6.45 11.96 4.86
N HIS A 643 -5.37 11.18 4.94
CA HIS A 643 -4.40 11.06 3.84
C HIS A 643 -5.03 10.51 2.56
N LYS A 644 -5.84 9.46 2.67
CA LYS A 644 -6.58 8.88 1.52
C LYS A 644 -7.53 9.91 0.89
N TYR A 645 -8.23 10.69 1.70
CA TYR A 645 -9.13 11.75 1.23
C TYR A 645 -8.37 12.79 0.38
N PHE A 646 -7.28 13.36 0.91
CA PHE A 646 -6.51 14.35 0.16
C PHE A 646 -5.77 13.76 -1.04
N GLN A 647 -5.32 12.51 -0.95
CA GLN A 647 -4.77 11.81 -2.11
C GLN A 647 -5.83 11.70 -3.22
N ALA A 648 -7.07 11.35 -2.90
CA ALA A 648 -8.16 11.30 -3.87
C ALA A 648 -8.45 12.66 -4.50
N ARG A 649 -8.41 13.75 -3.70
CA ARG A 649 -8.55 15.12 -4.23
C ARG A 649 -7.41 15.49 -5.18
N LEU A 650 -6.16 15.11 -4.84
CA LEU A 650 -5.00 15.27 -5.73
C LEU A 650 -5.18 14.49 -7.04
N ARG A 651 -5.63 13.23 -6.98
CA ARG A 651 -5.88 12.41 -8.17
C ARG A 651 -7.01 12.98 -9.04
N LEU A 652 -8.07 13.51 -8.43
CA LEU A 652 -9.13 14.18 -9.17
C LEU A 652 -8.61 15.44 -9.88
N ALA A 653 -7.78 16.24 -9.23
CA ALA A 653 -7.16 17.40 -9.85
C ALA A 653 -6.27 17.02 -11.04
N GLU A 654 -5.53 15.90 -10.96
CA GLU A 654 -4.77 15.37 -12.10
C GLU A 654 -5.67 14.94 -13.25
N CYS A 655 -6.78 14.23 -12.99
CA CYS A 655 -7.75 13.90 -14.04
C CYS A 655 -8.30 15.15 -14.72
N ARG A 656 -8.59 16.20 -13.95
CA ARG A 656 -9.08 17.49 -14.48
C ARG A 656 -8.02 18.23 -15.27
N ALA A 657 -6.75 18.16 -14.87
CA ALA A 657 -5.64 18.69 -15.64
C ALA A 657 -5.56 18.03 -17.03
N ALA A 658 -5.74 16.71 -17.09
CA ALA A 658 -5.67 15.94 -18.34
C ALA A 658 -6.86 16.21 -19.27
N LEU A 659 -8.06 16.40 -18.72
CA LEU A 659 -9.30 16.59 -19.51
C LEU A 659 -9.56 18.04 -19.90
N GLU A 660 -9.35 18.97 -18.97
CA GLU A 660 -9.84 20.36 -19.05
C GLU A 660 -8.68 21.37 -18.96
N GLY A 661 -7.45 20.91 -18.75
CA GLY A 661 -6.27 21.74 -18.63
C GLY A 661 -5.97 22.23 -17.21
N PRO A 662 -4.84 22.95 -17.04
CA PRO A 662 -4.29 23.30 -15.73
C PRO A 662 -5.20 24.19 -14.88
N ASN A 663 -6.05 25.02 -15.50
CA ASN A 663 -6.94 25.93 -14.78
C ASN A 663 -8.03 25.18 -14.01
N SER A 664 -8.57 24.10 -14.59
CA SER A 664 -9.53 23.25 -13.87
C SER A 664 -8.85 22.59 -12.67
N ALA A 665 -7.65 22.02 -12.86
CA ALA A 665 -6.89 21.42 -11.76
C ALA A 665 -6.61 22.40 -10.61
N ARG A 666 -6.28 23.67 -10.93
CA ARG A 666 -6.07 24.73 -9.94
C ARG A 666 -7.26 24.89 -9.00
N ILE A 667 -8.48 24.90 -9.52
CA ILE A 667 -9.71 25.06 -8.71
C ILE A 667 -9.81 23.94 -7.65
N TYR A 668 -9.61 22.69 -8.05
CA TYR A 668 -9.68 21.54 -7.12
C TYR A 668 -8.55 21.57 -6.09
N LEU A 669 -7.34 21.99 -6.49
CA LEU A 669 -6.21 22.12 -5.56
C LEU A 669 -6.41 23.26 -4.56
N GLU A 670 -6.96 24.40 -4.97
CA GLU A 670 -7.27 25.54 -4.08
C GLU A 670 -8.37 25.17 -3.07
N GLN A 671 -9.38 24.42 -3.49
CA GLN A 671 -10.38 23.88 -2.57
C GLN A 671 -9.74 22.91 -1.55
N SER A 672 -8.90 22.00 -2.02
CA SER A 672 -8.19 21.04 -1.16
C SER A 672 -7.27 21.76 -0.15
N ARG A 673 -6.59 22.83 -0.59
CA ARG A 673 -5.80 23.71 0.28
C ARG A 673 -6.66 24.37 1.37
N THR A 674 -7.83 24.86 0.99
CA THR A 674 -8.79 25.45 1.95
C THR A 674 -9.27 24.42 2.97
N GLU A 675 -9.54 23.19 2.55
CA GLU A 675 -9.97 22.09 3.42
C GLU A 675 -8.87 21.66 4.41
N ILE A 676 -7.62 21.53 3.96
CA ILE A 676 -6.49 21.17 4.85
C ILE A 676 -6.15 22.29 5.83
N ASP A 677 -6.26 23.56 5.41
CA ASP A 677 -6.12 24.72 6.29
C ASP A 677 -7.23 24.76 7.36
N ALA A 678 -8.47 24.43 6.97
CA ALA A 678 -9.58 24.33 7.90
C ALA A 678 -9.38 23.18 8.90
N LEU A 679 -8.82 22.05 8.47
CA LEU A 679 -8.48 20.93 9.34
C LEU A 679 -7.41 21.32 10.37
N GLU A 680 -6.32 21.96 9.91
CA GLU A 680 -5.24 22.48 10.76
C GLU A 680 -5.79 23.45 11.81
N LYS A 681 -6.60 24.42 11.38
CA LYS A 681 -7.20 25.44 12.26
C LYS A 681 -8.14 24.85 13.31
N LYS A 682 -8.94 23.84 12.96
CA LYS A 682 -9.87 23.21 13.90
C LYS A 682 -9.15 22.37 14.96
N GLY A 683 -7.99 21.81 14.64
CA GLY A 683 -7.14 21.10 15.61
C GLY A 683 -7.79 19.87 16.27
N ILE A 684 -8.84 19.28 15.67
CA ILE A 684 -9.63 18.18 16.27
C ILE A 684 -8.72 16.99 16.62
N LEU A 685 -7.91 16.54 15.66
CA LEU A 685 -7.02 15.39 15.86
C LEU A 685 -5.91 15.69 16.89
N LYS A 686 -5.41 16.93 16.91
CA LYS A 686 -4.42 17.37 17.90
C LYS A 686 -5.00 17.30 19.32
N ALA A 687 -6.27 17.68 19.49
CA ALA A 687 -6.95 17.61 20.78
C ALA A 687 -7.14 16.15 21.24
N ASP A 688 -7.47 15.24 20.32
CA ASP A 688 -7.58 13.82 20.63
C ASP A 688 -6.24 13.21 21.04
N VAL A 689 -5.17 13.43 20.26
CA VAL A 689 -3.81 12.96 20.58
C VAL A 689 -3.35 13.46 21.96
N GLN A 690 -3.60 14.74 22.27
CA GLN A 690 -3.26 15.33 23.57
C GLN A 690 -4.05 14.67 24.70
N SER A 691 -5.36 14.52 24.54
CA SER A 691 -6.25 13.85 25.51
C SER A 691 -5.79 12.41 25.80
N PHE A 692 -5.38 11.66 24.77
CA PHE A 692 -4.81 10.33 24.95
C PHE A 692 -3.47 10.33 25.66
N SER A 693 -2.57 11.25 25.29
CA SER A 693 -1.27 11.38 25.93
C SER A 693 -1.41 11.69 27.42
N ASP A 694 -2.33 12.57 27.80
CA ASP A 694 -2.61 12.90 29.20
C ASP A 694 -3.17 11.70 29.98
N ARG A 695 -3.99 10.85 29.35
CA ARG A 695 -4.47 9.58 29.95
C ARG A 695 -3.33 8.57 30.16
N LEU A 696 -2.39 8.47 29.21
CA LEU A 696 -1.27 7.52 29.32
C LEU A 696 -0.35 7.83 30.49
N ARG A 697 -0.22 9.09 30.91
CA ARG A 697 0.60 9.48 32.08
C ARG A 697 0.18 8.80 33.38
N ALA A 698 -1.05 8.27 33.47
CA ALA A 698 -1.52 7.51 34.61
C ALA A 698 -1.00 6.06 34.66
N SER A 699 -0.36 5.55 33.60
CA SER A 699 0.15 4.18 33.51
C SER A 699 1.50 4.12 32.80
N GLN A 700 2.58 3.91 33.57
CA GLN A 700 3.95 3.86 33.05
C GLN A 700 4.15 2.78 31.98
N ASN A 701 3.55 1.60 32.17
CA ASN A 701 3.63 0.50 31.19
C ASN A 701 2.93 0.85 29.88
N ALA A 702 1.74 1.46 29.95
CA ALA A 702 1.02 1.87 28.76
C ALA A 702 1.74 3.03 28.04
N GLN A 703 2.34 3.95 28.80
CA GLN A 703 3.13 5.04 28.26
C GLN A 703 4.32 4.53 27.43
N ALA A 704 5.07 3.55 27.92
CA ALA A 704 6.20 2.97 27.19
C ALA A 704 5.79 2.36 25.83
N ILE A 705 4.59 1.76 25.76
CA ILE A 705 4.08 1.10 24.56
C ILE A 705 3.46 2.09 23.57
N PHE A 706 2.64 3.03 24.05
CA PHE A 706 1.77 3.84 23.20
C PHE A 706 2.26 5.28 22.98
N GLN A 707 3.10 5.83 23.86
CA GLN A 707 3.59 7.21 23.71
C GLN A 707 4.36 7.42 22.38
N PRO A 708 5.24 6.51 21.93
CA PRO A 708 5.92 6.69 20.64
C PRO A 708 4.96 6.81 19.46
N ARG A 709 3.83 6.06 19.50
CA ARG A 709 2.78 6.14 18.47
C ARG A 709 2.06 7.48 18.51
N LEU A 710 1.69 7.96 19.70
CA LEU A 710 1.05 9.27 19.86
C LEU A 710 1.98 10.43 19.52
N ASP A 711 3.27 10.34 19.84
CA ASP A 711 4.26 11.36 19.51
C ASP A 711 4.40 11.56 18.00
N LEU A 712 4.27 10.49 17.21
CA LEU A 712 4.25 10.59 15.75
C LEU A 712 3.03 11.36 15.26
N LEU A 713 1.84 11.02 15.77
CA LEU A 713 0.59 11.72 15.42
C LEU A 713 0.60 13.19 15.87
N ALA A 714 1.20 13.47 17.04
CA ALA A 714 1.33 14.82 17.57
C ALA A 714 2.19 15.73 16.67
N ARG A 715 3.12 15.14 15.91
CA ARG A 715 4.04 15.85 15.01
C ARG A 715 3.42 16.18 13.67
N ASP A 716 2.20 15.76 13.33
CA ASP A 716 1.69 15.81 11.95
C ASP A 716 1.71 17.19 11.28
N TRP A 717 1.51 18.26 12.04
CA TRP A 717 1.56 19.64 11.54
C TRP A 717 2.95 20.31 11.64
N THR A 718 3.94 19.58 12.15
CA THR A 718 5.33 20.05 12.24
C THR A 718 6.12 19.70 10.98
N PRO A 719 7.33 20.26 10.76
CA PRO A 719 8.18 19.88 9.62
C PRO A 719 8.58 18.41 9.54
N THR A 720 8.33 17.61 10.58
CA THR A 720 8.56 16.15 10.58
C THR A 720 7.25 15.35 10.45
N GLY A 721 6.12 16.02 10.26
CA GLY A 721 4.79 15.42 10.27
C GLY A 721 4.18 15.21 8.89
N SER A 722 3.25 14.27 8.80
CA SER A 722 2.71 13.83 7.51
C SER A 722 1.77 14.87 6.89
N TYR A 723 0.94 15.56 7.70
CA TYR A 723 0.02 16.59 7.22
C TYR A 723 0.69 17.88 6.77
N PHE A 724 1.77 18.26 7.44
CA PHE A 724 2.62 19.37 7.00
C PHE A 724 3.11 19.14 5.57
N TRP A 725 3.64 17.94 5.28
CA TRP A 725 4.17 17.63 3.94
C TRP A 725 3.08 17.42 2.90
N LEU A 726 1.92 16.90 3.29
CA LEU A 726 0.74 16.85 2.43
C LEU A 726 0.28 18.27 2.00
N LYS A 727 0.25 19.22 2.94
CA LYS A 727 -0.02 20.64 2.64
C LYS A 727 1.06 21.24 1.73
N LYS A 728 2.33 20.91 1.96
CA LYS A 728 3.44 21.37 1.09
C LYS A 728 3.38 20.78 -0.31
N GLU A 729 2.96 19.53 -0.46
CA GLU A 729 2.72 18.93 -1.78
C GLU A 729 1.61 19.69 -2.52
N LEU A 730 0.49 20.02 -1.86
CA LEU A 730 -0.59 20.84 -2.44
C LEU A 730 -0.09 22.22 -2.89
N ASP A 731 0.62 22.93 -2.01
CA ASP A 731 1.24 24.23 -2.32
C ASP A 731 2.18 24.12 -3.53
N ALA A 732 3.05 23.09 -3.55
CA ALA A 732 4.01 22.88 -4.62
C ALA A 732 3.34 22.57 -5.97
N ARG A 733 2.26 21.79 -5.98
CA ARG A 733 1.48 21.51 -7.19
C ARG A 733 0.79 22.77 -7.71
N LEU A 734 0.19 23.57 -6.84
CA LEU A 734 -0.44 24.84 -7.21
C LEU A 734 0.56 25.82 -7.84
N ASN A 735 1.76 25.91 -7.28
CA ASN A 735 2.82 26.79 -7.78
C ASN A 735 3.38 26.36 -9.14
N ARG A 736 3.24 25.08 -9.53
CA ARG A 736 3.68 24.56 -10.83
C ARG A 736 2.68 24.83 -11.96
N LEU A 737 1.41 25.06 -11.62
CA LEU A 737 0.40 25.38 -12.63
C LEU A 737 0.65 26.80 -13.18
N PRO A 738 0.46 27.03 -14.50
CA PRO A 738 0.55 28.37 -15.07
C PRO A 738 -0.37 29.35 -14.32
N LYS A 739 0.11 30.58 -14.12
CA LYS A 739 -0.72 31.68 -13.61
C LYS A 739 -1.63 32.16 -14.75
N ASN A 740 -2.87 32.47 -14.41
CA ASN A 740 -3.83 33.09 -15.35
C ASN A 740 -3.42 34.50 -15.72
#